data_AF-A0A937GDR5-F1
#
_entry.id   AF-A0A937GDR5-F1
#
_cell.length_a   1.000
_cell.length_b   1.000
_cell.length_c   1.000
_cell.angle_alpha   90.00
_cell.angle_beta   90.00
_cell.angle_gamma   90.00
#
_symmetry.space_group_name_H-M   'P 1'
#
loop_
_entity.id
_entity.type
_entity.pdbx_description
1 polymer ?
#
loop_
_entity_poly.entity_id
_entity_poly.type
_entity_poly.pdbx_seq_one_letter_code
_entity_poly.pdbx_strand_id
1 'polypeptide(L)'
;MGSPSGSFGFNNPGDTVSCDEDVAFTAQWEAMEYTVTYSLGNGEPDAALTCQEGISFTVADAPTRQWFIFNGWSTQDFGIVQPGDDVPCSEMTLTAIWSADTTDTDGDGVIDSEEETGCENTADCDSDGLTDDLDADDLDSDQDDDSVLDGAEEDSSCITVADCDSDGLTDDLDADDLDSDQDDDGVLDGAEQDSSCITATDCDNDGLADALDQDDLDSDQDDDGVLDGQDPDHATTDTDGDGIPDVSEIEGCENTNDCDNDGVLDGAEEANVCITDPDCDDDGLGDADDADDLNADQDGDGIQDGDEQDASCVAVADCDGDGLTDPYDTDDLDSDQDDDGVLDGDETAGCVTVPDCDDDGLGDADDADDLNADQDGDGIQDGDDPTPQFADSDQDGVENAAETEGCELNPDCDSDGLGDADDSDDTNPDQDADGVQDGGEEDLSCVNTSDCDQDGVNDADETQGCALSTDCDGDTISDAEDGNDLVRLDNDDEPVVQTTGDFAAAESQGECRSITNGSDADVGVVTNLDNGSVECASSDGEIKIKLERVASRTSGSTAMALQLVAGGQGVASGEGFRPFTRAEIWIASTPTLLKTVEVPASGSWVAVFDVPADLEPGNHTVQAEGLGVDGQLRAANLGVVVEAPPTPTTTTTTTATQTTVSNGGSGTPSALPALPSTGFGERAPLAVVMMGLALALYLYGYSSWMADRRKMAKVAA
;
A
#
# COMPACT_ATOMS: atom_id res chain seq x y z
N MET A 1 -122.92 78.69 70.90
CA MET A 1 -121.89 79.58 70.31
C MET A 1 -120.88 79.84 71.42
N GLY A 2 -119.60 79.49 71.32
CA GLY A 2 -118.86 78.67 70.35
C GLY A 2 -117.51 78.30 70.97
N SER A 3 -116.84 77.25 70.49
CA SER A 3 -115.53 76.82 71.02
C SER A 3 -114.38 77.73 70.56
N PRO A 4 -113.33 77.87 71.39
CA PRO A 4 -111.94 77.56 70.99
C PRO A 4 -111.29 76.62 72.04
N SER A 5 -110.40 75.65 71.79
CA SER A 5 -109.20 75.51 70.94
C SER A 5 -107.99 76.36 71.41
N GLY A 6 -106.82 75.80 71.74
CA GLY A 6 -106.37 74.40 71.58
C GLY A 6 -105.12 74.04 72.40
N SER A 7 -104.40 73.00 71.97
CA SER A 7 -103.18 72.47 72.63
C SER A 7 -101.93 72.91 71.87
N PHE A 8 -100.91 73.39 72.56
CA PHE A 8 -99.58 73.65 71.97
C PHE A 8 -98.83 72.33 71.71
N GLY A 9 -98.02 72.29 70.65
CA GLY A 9 -97.20 71.13 70.26
C GLY A 9 -95.72 71.29 70.65
N PHE A 10 -94.85 70.50 70.01
CA PHE A 10 -93.40 70.66 70.13
C PHE A 10 -92.96 72.05 69.61
N ASN A 11 -92.00 72.68 70.31
CA ASN A 11 -91.40 73.96 69.94
C ASN A 11 -89.88 73.77 69.87
N ASN A 12 -89.25 74.28 68.82
CA ASN A 12 -87.80 74.24 68.64
C ASN A 12 -87.11 75.40 69.37
N PRO A 13 -85.81 75.29 69.69
CA PRO A 13 -85.05 76.40 70.27
C PRO A 13 -85.09 77.65 69.38
N GLY A 14 -85.76 78.70 69.86
CA GLY A 14 -85.94 79.97 69.15
C GLY A 14 -87.38 80.26 68.69
N ASP A 15 -88.30 79.29 68.78
CA ASP A 15 -89.71 79.51 68.46
C ASP A 15 -90.38 80.47 69.46
N THR A 16 -91.32 81.28 68.97
CA THR A 16 -92.03 82.29 69.78
C THR A 16 -93.42 81.80 70.16
N VAL A 17 -93.69 81.62 71.45
CA VAL A 17 -94.97 81.12 71.99
C VAL A 17 -95.76 82.26 72.64
N SER A 18 -97.09 82.28 72.46
CA SER A 18 -97.96 83.32 73.06
C SER A 18 -98.23 83.03 74.53
N CYS A 19 -97.92 83.99 75.41
CA CYS A 19 -98.02 83.84 76.87
C CYS A 19 -99.41 84.26 77.40
N ASP A 20 -100.47 83.65 76.88
CA ASP A 20 -101.85 83.90 77.33
C ASP A 20 -102.25 83.02 78.54
N GLU A 21 -101.41 82.05 78.91
CA GLU A 21 -101.47 81.21 80.12
C GLU A 21 -100.06 80.77 80.57
N ASP A 22 -99.94 80.13 81.75
CA ASP A 22 -98.66 79.63 82.27
C ASP A 22 -98.18 78.41 81.46
N VAL A 23 -96.95 78.45 80.93
CA VAL A 23 -96.35 77.38 80.10
C VAL A 23 -95.10 76.81 80.78
N ALA A 24 -94.94 75.49 80.74
CA ALA A 24 -93.75 74.77 81.19
C ALA A 24 -93.11 74.01 80.02
N PHE A 25 -91.77 74.03 79.94
CA PHE A 25 -91.00 73.30 78.94
C PHE A 25 -90.17 72.19 79.61
N THR A 26 -90.00 71.08 78.91
CA THR A 26 -89.12 69.96 79.31
C THR A 26 -88.12 69.73 78.19
N ALA A 27 -86.83 69.75 78.51
CA ALA A 27 -85.79 69.39 77.56
C ALA A 27 -85.89 67.89 77.23
N GLN A 28 -85.74 67.54 75.96
CA GLN A 28 -85.59 66.15 75.52
C GLN A 28 -84.16 65.93 75.03
N TRP A 29 -83.66 64.73 75.28
CA TRP A 29 -82.35 64.26 74.87
C TRP A 29 -82.53 62.97 74.08
N GLU A 30 -81.69 62.78 73.08
CA GLU A 30 -81.58 61.56 72.29
C GLU A 30 -80.20 60.96 72.61
N ALA A 31 -80.12 59.63 72.74
CA ALA A 31 -78.85 58.97 73.01
C ALA A 31 -77.96 59.01 71.76
N MET A 32 -76.64 59.16 71.95
CA MET A 32 -75.70 58.90 70.88
C MET A 32 -75.48 57.39 70.78
N GLU A 33 -75.81 56.85 69.61
CA GLU A 33 -75.64 55.44 69.26
C GLU A 33 -74.46 55.31 68.30
N TYR A 34 -73.63 54.29 68.52
CA TYR A 34 -72.52 53.89 67.67
C TYR A 34 -72.81 52.52 67.04
N THR A 35 -72.25 52.30 65.86
CA THR A 35 -72.36 51.03 65.13
C THR A 35 -71.08 50.22 65.26
N VAL A 36 -71.22 48.97 65.70
CA VAL A 36 -70.18 47.95 65.67
C VAL A 36 -70.49 47.03 64.49
N THR A 37 -69.60 47.01 63.50
CA THR A 37 -69.73 46.17 62.29
C THR A 37 -68.89 44.90 62.44
N TYR A 38 -69.50 43.73 62.27
CA TYR A 38 -68.83 42.43 62.19
C TYR A 38 -68.64 42.05 60.73
N SER A 39 -67.38 42.04 60.28
CA SER A 39 -67.01 41.64 58.93
C SER A 39 -66.35 40.26 58.93
N LEU A 40 -66.94 39.31 58.20
CA LEU A 40 -66.41 37.94 58.11
C LEU A 40 -65.18 37.82 57.19
N GLY A 41 -64.90 38.85 56.38
CA GLY A 41 -63.74 38.91 55.49
C GLY A 41 -63.81 38.00 54.24
N ASN A 42 -64.95 37.35 54.00
CA ASN A 42 -65.17 36.36 52.93
C ASN A 42 -66.21 36.78 51.87
N GLY A 43 -66.70 38.02 51.90
CA GLY A 43 -67.70 38.53 50.95
C GLY A 43 -69.17 38.36 51.36
N GLU A 44 -69.45 37.61 52.43
CA GLU A 44 -70.76 37.60 53.08
C GLU A 44 -71.10 38.99 53.67
N PRO A 45 -72.38 39.37 53.76
CA PRO A 45 -72.77 40.69 54.22
C PRO A 45 -72.47 40.90 55.70
N ASP A 46 -71.79 42.01 56.02
CA ASP A 46 -71.44 42.38 57.39
C ASP A 46 -72.69 42.48 58.30
N ALA A 47 -72.60 41.93 59.51
CA ALA A 47 -73.61 42.11 60.55
C ALA A 47 -73.32 43.40 61.35
N ALA A 48 -74.37 44.09 61.82
CA ALA A 48 -74.21 45.32 62.59
C ALA A 48 -74.93 45.25 63.95
N LEU A 49 -74.25 45.70 65.00
CA LEU A 49 -74.76 45.85 66.36
C LEU A 49 -74.70 47.34 66.76
N THR A 50 -75.83 47.89 67.21
CA THR A 50 -75.87 49.26 67.76
C THR A 50 -75.66 49.25 69.27
N CYS A 51 -74.75 50.07 69.78
CA CYS A 51 -74.53 50.26 71.21
C CYS A 51 -74.51 51.76 71.57
N GLN A 52 -74.64 52.09 72.86
CA GLN A 52 -74.73 53.47 73.33
C GLN A 52 -73.41 53.98 73.90
N GLU A 53 -73.16 55.29 73.79
CA GLU A 53 -71.94 55.90 74.34
C GLU A 53 -71.80 55.66 75.86
N GLY A 54 -70.63 55.15 76.27
CA GLY A 54 -70.27 54.97 77.67
C GLY A 54 -70.69 53.64 78.33
N ILE A 55 -71.25 52.69 77.57
CA ILE A 55 -71.39 51.29 77.98
C ILE A 55 -70.39 50.39 77.25
N SER A 56 -70.14 49.19 77.78
CA SER A 56 -69.47 48.11 77.04
C SER A 56 -70.51 47.17 76.42
N PHE A 57 -70.13 46.48 75.36
CA PHE A 57 -70.88 45.37 74.76
C PHE A 57 -70.04 44.10 74.79
N THR A 58 -70.70 42.94 74.81
CA THR A 58 -70.04 41.64 74.74
C THR A 58 -69.86 41.24 73.28
N VAL A 59 -68.65 40.85 72.89
CA VAL A 59 -68.30 40.43 71.53
C VAL A 59 -69.04 39.13 71.16
N ALA A 60 -69.63 39.10 69.97
CA ALA A 60 -70.41 37.97 69.46
C ALA A 60 -69.64 36.64 69.42
N ASP A 61 -70.39 35.54 69.50
CA ASP A 61 -69.91 34.16 69.38
C ASP A 61 -69.06 33.94 68.11
N ALA A 62 -68.20 32.92 68.14
CA ALA A 62 -67.37 32.57 66.98
C ALA A 62 -68.24 32.23 65.76
N PRO A 63 -68.03 32.87 64.59
CA PRO A 63 -68.65 32.45 63.35
C PRO A 63 -68.04 31.13 62.89
N THR A 64 -68.83 30.32 62.18
CA THR A 64 -68.38 29.08 61.53
C THR A 64 -68.04 29.33 60.06
N ARG A 65 -66.95 28.74 59.59
CA ARG A 65 -66.57 28.70 58.17
C ARG A 65 -65.99 27.30 57.90
N GLN A 66 -66.57 26.59 56.94
CA GLN A 66 -66.08 25.27 56.53
C GLN A 66 -64.61 25.39 56.08
N TRP A 67 -63.76 24.43 56.45
CA TRP A 67 -62.32 24.40 56.17
C TRP A 67 -61.46 25.54 56.78
N PHE A 68 -61.99 26.29 57.76
CA PHE A 68 -61.24 27.37 58.40
C PHE A 68 -61.49 27.48 59.92
N ILE A 69 -60.39 27.51 60.67
CA ILE A 69 -60.39 27.71 62.12
C ILE A 69 -60.50 29.22 62.44
N PHE A 70 -61.47 29.59 63.29
CA PHE A 70 -61.67 30.97 63.73
C PHE A 70 -60.68 31.37 64.84
N ASN A 71 -59.85 32.38 64.58
CA ASN A 71 -58.77 32.82 65.48
C ASN A 71 -59.11 34.06 66.33
N GLY A 72 -60.25 34.72 66.08
CA GLY A 72 -60.70 35.91 66.82
C GLY A 72 -61.11 37.07 65.92
N TRP A 73 -61.54 38.16 66.54
CA TRP A 73 -61.98 39.39 65.88
C TRP A 73 -60.91 40.49 65.96
N SER A 74 -60.45 41.00 64.82
CA SER A 74 -59.51 42.12 64.72
C SER A 74 -60.21 43.47 64.74
N THR A 75 -59.74 44.41 65.55
CA THR A 75 -60.18 45.81 65.59
C THR A 75 -58.99 46.76 65.76
N GLN A 76 -59.08 47.95 65.18
CA GLN A 76 -57.99 48.94 65.18
C GLN A 76 -57.64 49.44 66.59
N ASP A 77 -58.62 49.53 67.49
CA ASP A 77 -58.44 50.14 68.81
C ASP A 77 -57.94 49.16 69.88
N PHE A 78 -58.20 47.86 69.72
CA PHE A 78 -57.93 46.83 70.74
C PHE A 78 -57.09 45.64 70.25
N GLY A 79 -56.79 45.54 68.95
CA GLY A 79 -56.10 44.39 68.38
C GLY A 79 -57.05 43.21 68.18
N ILE A 80 -56.68 42.03 68.66
CA ILE A 80 -57.53 40.82 68.59
C ILE A 80 -58.34 40.70 69.87
N VAL A 81 -59.66 40.67 69.76
CA VAL A 81 -60.61 40.36 70.84
C VAL A 81 -61.30 39.03 70.55
N GLN A 82 -61.68 38.31 71.60
CA GLN A 82 -62.28 36.98 71.49
C GLN A 82 -63.80 37.02 71.72
N PRO A 83 -64.54 36.03 71.20
CA PRO A 83 -65.96 35.85 71.53
C PRO A 83 -66.20 35.85 73.05
N GLY A 84 -67.17 36.64 73.50
CA GLY A 84 -67.47 36.81 74.92
C GLY A 84 -66.66 37.89 75.67
N ASP A 85 -65.68 38.55 75.04
CA ASP A 85 -64.98 39.69 75.65
C ASP A 85 -65.89 40.93 75.77
N ASP A 86 -65.78 41.68 76.88
CA ASP A 86 -66.51 42.96 77.06
C ASP A 86 -65.67 44.14 76.55
N VAL A 87 -66.07 44.72 75.40
CA VAL A 87 -65.38 45.81 74.71
C VAL A 87 -66.15 47.14 74.90
N PRO A 88 -65.48 48.27 75.17
CA PRO A 88 -66.12 49.59 75.24
C PRO A 88 -66.82 49.96 73.93
N CYS A 89 -68.03 50.50 74.00
CA CYS A 89 -68.77 50.94 72.81
C CYS A 89 -68.16 52.18 72.16
N SER A 90 -67.77 52.04 70.89
CA SER A 90 -67.43 53.11 69.95
C SER A 90 -67.71 52.62 68.53
N GLU A 91 -67.74 53.54 67.56
CA GLU A 91 -67.84 53.19 66.13
C GLU A 91 -66.61 52.34 65.74
N MET A 92 -66.80 51.08 65.38
CA MET A 92 -65.68 50.17 65.07
C MET A 92 -66.08 49.04 64.12
N THR A 93 -65.08 48.42 63.49
CA THR A 93 -65.25 47.19 62.71
C THR A 93 -64.42 46.06 63.32
N LEU A 94 -65.09 44.96 63.63
CA LEU A 94 -64.53 43.69 64.08
C LEU A 94 -64.41 42.78 62.85
N THR A 95 -63.18 42.47 62.43
CA THR A 95 -62.89 41.65 61.24
C THR A 95 -62.47 40.25 61.66
N ALA A 96 -63.12 39.21 61.17
CA ALA A 96 -62.79 37.82 61.49
C ALA A 96 -61.38 37.45 61.00
N ILE A 97 -60.60 36.79 61.86
CA ILE A 97 -59.30 36.20 61.52
C ILE A 97 -59.49 34.68 61.39
N TRP A 98 -58.95 34.11 60.32
CA TRP A 98 -59.04 32.69 59.99
C TRP A 98 -57.64 32.10 59.76
N SER A 99 -57.49 30.81 60.03
CA SER A 99 -56.43 29.96 59.45
C SER A 99 -57.11 28.81 58.70
N ALA A 100 -56.45 28.22 57.71
CA ALA A 100 -56.92 26.98 57.12
C ALA A 100 -57.07 25.91 58.21
N ASP A 101 -58.09 25.07 58.07
CA ASP A 101 -58.03 23.74 58.67
C ASP A 101 -57.07 22.90 57.82
N THR A 102 -56.29 22.03 58.46
CA THR A 102 -55.36 21.10 57.81
C THR A 102 -55.44 19.78 58.56
N THR A 103 -56.67 19.40 58.87
CA THR A 103 -56.99 18.08 59.38
C THR A 103 -56.98 17.13 58.19
N ASP A 104 -56.47 15.94 58.47
CA ASP A 104 -56.26 14.77 57.62
C ASP A 104 -56.66 13.66 58.60
N THR A 105 -57.76 12.98 58.30
CA THR A 105 -58.54 12.25 59.32
C THR A 105 -58.25 10.75 59.34
N ASP A 106 -57.93 10.16 58.20
CA ASP A 106 -57.51 8.77 57.99
C ASP A 106 -55.99 8.62 57.90
N GLY A 107 -55.27 9.62 57.39
CA GLY A 107 -53.81 9.67 57.38
C GLY A 107 -53.14 9.35 56.05
N ASP A 108 -53.82 9.56 54.92
CA ASP A 108 -53.31 9.24 53.58
C ASP A 108 -52.24 10.23 53.08
N GLY A 109 -52.45 11.53 53.28
CA GLY A 109 -51.61 12.60 52.76
C GLY A 109 -52.38 13.75 52.08
N VAL A 110 -53.64 13.52 51.73
CA VAL A 110 -54.62 14.55 51.36
C VAL A 110 -55.13 15.20 52.66
N ILE A 111 -55.95 16.26 52.58
CA ILE A 111 -56.56 16.91 53.76
C ILE A 111 -58.06 16.99 53.57
N ASP A 112 -58.83 16.93 54.68
CA ASP A 112 -60.31 16.91 54.72
C ASP A 112 -60.98 17.95 53.80
N SER A 113 -60.28 19.04 53.48
CA SER A 113 -60.77 20.17 52.68
C SER A 113 -60.41 20.17 51.20
N GLU A 114 -59.50 19.28 50.80
CA GLU A 114 -59.07 19.03 49.42
C GLU A 114 -59.65 17.71 48.88
N GLU A 115 -60.15 16.82 49.76
CA GLU A 115 -60.88 15.57 49.46
C GLU A 115 -62.37 15.73 49.06
N GLU A 116 -62.91 14.68 48.46
CA GLU A 116 -64.29 14.62 48.00
C GLU A 116 -65.32 14.41 49.13
N THR A 117 -66.51 15.01 48.98
CA THR A 117 -67.51 15.05 50.06
C THR A 117 -68.11 13.68 50.35
N GLY A 118 -67.62 13.04 51.41
CA GLY A 118 -67.99 11.69 51.83
C GLY A 118 -66.79 10.77 52.03
N CYS A 119 -65.62 11.11 51.47
CA CYS A 119 -64.40 10.32 51.56
C CYS A 119 -63.42 10.77 52.66
N GLU A 120 -63.73 11.86 53.39
CA GLU A 120 -62.96 12.52 54.46
C GLU A 120 -62.58 11.66 55.71
N ASN A 121 -62.71 10.33 55.61
CA ASN A 121 -62.40 9.29 56.63
C ASN A 121 -61.99 7.94 55.97
N THR A 122 -61.70 7.90 54.68
CA THR A 122 -61.37 6.70 53.88
C THR A 122 -60.22 7.04 52.93
N ALA A 123 -59.01 6.55 53.26
CA ALA A 123 -57.75 6.76 52.52
C ALA A 123 -57.67 6.12 51.11
N ASP A 124 -58.82 5.73 50.55
CA ASP A 124 -59.04 4.87 49.39
C ASP A 124 -60.55 4.96 49.12
N CYS A 125 -60.95 6.00 48.37
CA CYS A 125 -62.33 6.47 48.30
C CYS A 125 -63.28 5.53 47.52
N ASP A 126 -62.78 4.79 46.52
CA ASP A 126 -63.56 3.87 45.69
C ASP A 126 -63.24 2.37 45.90
N SER A 127 -62.15 2.03 46.57
CA SER A 127 -61.70 0.66 46.91
C SER A 127 -61.04 -0.14 45.78
N ASP A 128 -60.31 0.53 44.89
CA ASP A 128 -59.47 -0.07 43.83
C ASP A 128 -58.18 -0.75 44.40
N GLY A 129 -57.51 -0.11 45.36
CA GLY A 129 -56.20 -0.50 45.89
C GLY A 129 -55.15 0.61 45.96
N LEU A 130 -55.36 1.75 45.29
CA LEU A 130 -54.58 2.97 45.43
C LEU A 130 -55.02 3.78 46.67
N THR A 131 -54.39 4.93 46.87
CA THR A 131 -54.78 5.92 47.88
C THR A 131 -55.02 7.25 47.18
N ASP A 132 -55.92 8.08 47.71
CA ASP A 132 -56.38 9.34 47.08
C ASP A 132 -55.22 10.34 46.77
N ASP A 133 -54.02 10.15 47.34
CA ASP A 133 -52.80 10.93 47.01
C ASP A 133 -51.97 10.39 45.83
N LEU A 134 -52.26 9.17 45.38
CA LEU A 134 -51.62 8.44 44.28
C LEU A 134 -52.56 8.22 43.08
N ASP A 135 -53.87 8.20 43.31
CA ASP A 135 -54.90 8.12 42.28
C ASP A 135 -55.12 9.48 41.57
N ALA A 136 -55.56 9.44 40.32
CA ALA A 136 -55.91 10.58 39.49
C ALA A 136 -57.43 10.86 39.39
N ASP A 137 -58.29 9.86 39.61
CA ASP A 137 -59.77 10.00 39.67
C ASP A 137 -60.32 9.05 40.75
N ASP A 138 -60.20 9.50 42.01
CA ASP A 138 -60.53 8.84 43.29
C ASP A 138 -62.01 8.42 43.50
N LEU A 139 -62.73 8.20 42.40
CA LEU A 139 -64.15 7.88 42.35
C LEU A 139 -64.50 6.79 41.31
N ASP A 140 -63.54 6.32 40.52
CA ASP A 140 -63.75 5.38 39.41
C ASP A 140 -62.66 4.28 39.41
N SER A 141 -62.91 3.20 40.14
CA SER A 141 -61.94 2.15 40.51
C SER A 141 -61.43 1.24 39.35
N ASP A 142 -61.72 1.62 38.11
CA ASP A 142 -61.57 0.87 36.85
C ASP A 142 -61.72 1.94 35.74
N GLN A 143 -60.67 2.75 35.54
CA GLN A 143 -60.74 4.01 34.79
C GLN A 143 -60.95 3.87 33.26
N ASP A 144 -60.77 2.67 32.70
CA ASP A 144 -60.94 2.36 31.28
C ASP A 144 -62.01 1.29 30.97
N ASP A 145 -62.74 0.80 31.99
CA ASP A 145 -63.80 -0.22 31.92
C ASP A 145 -63.30 -1.63 31.46
N ASP A 146 -62.05 -2.01 31.74
CA ASP A 146 -61.45 -3.29 31.29
C ASP A 146 -61.76 -4.50 32.20
N SER A 147 -62.06 -4.27 33.49
CA SER A 147 -62.34 -5.24 34.57
C SER A 147 -61.15 -5.69 35.46
N VAL A 148 -59.95 -5.17 35.22
CA VAL A 148 -58.90 -5.03 36.22
C VAL A 148 -59.28 -3.83 37.12
N LEU A 149 -58.42 -3.39 38.04
CA LEU A 149 -58.66 -2.25 38.93
C LEU A 149 -57.39 -1.42 38.92
N ASP A 150 -57.49 -0.09 38.97
CA ASP A 150 -56.36 0.83 38.89
C ASP A 150 -55.19 0.48 39.85
N GLY A 151 -55.49 -0.02 41.05
CA GLY A 151 -54.52 -0.48 42.06
C GLY A 151 -54.05 -1.94 41.94
N ALA A 152 -54.51 -2.67 40.93
CA ALA A 152 -54.09 -4.00 40.55
C ALA A 152 -53.14 -4.01 39.33
N GLU A 153 -53.13 -2.94 38.52
CA GLU A 153 -52.23 -2.69 37.40
C GLU A 153 -50.73 -2.88 37.72
N GLU A 154 -49.96 -3.44 36.77
CA GLU A 154 -48.49 -3.56 36.91
C GLU A 154 -47.77 -2.20 36.73
N ASP A 155 -48.24 -1.31 35.83
CA ASP A 155 -47.77 0.09 35.73
C ASP A 155 -48.92 1.11 35.73
N SER A 156 -48.65 2.26 36.36
CA SER A 156 -49.43 3.49 36.34
C SER A 156 -49.84 4.04 34.95
N SER A 157 -49.30 3.54 33.85
CA SER A 157 -49.78 3.85 32.50
C SER A 157 -50.97 3.00 32.05
N CYS A 158 -51.14 1.79 32.59
CA CYS A 158 -52.19 0.85 32.19
C CYS A 158 -53.57 1.28 32.71
N ILE A 159 -53.64 1.91 33.89
CA ILE A 159 -54.80 2.58 34.53
C ILE A 159 -55.79 3.33 33.59
N THR A 160 -55.37 3.75 32.38
CA THR A 160 -56.25 4.46 31.43
C THR A 160 -56.22 3.90 30.01
N VAL A 161 -55.75 2.66 29.86
CA VAL A 161 -55.47 1.93 28.63
C VAL A 161 -55.70 0.41 28.84
N ALA A 162 -56.96 -0.01 28.69
CA ALA A 162 -57.52 -1.38 28.72
C ALA A 162 -56.89 -2.48 27.80
N ASP A 163 -55.69 -2.23 27.29
CA ASP A 163 -54.90 -2.98 26.30
C ASP A 163 -53.51 -2.31 26.35
N CYS A 164 -52.80 -2.52 27.47
CA CYS A 164 -51.74 -1.60 27.90
C CYS A 164 -50.51 -1.60 26.98
N ASP A 165 -50.16 -2.76 26.40
CA ASP A 165 -49.07 -2.92 25.43
C ASP A 165 -49.52 -2.81 23.95
N SER A 166 -50.84 -2.87 23.68
CA SER A 166 -51.47 -2.77 22.35
C SER A 166 -51.32 -4.00 21.45
N ASP A 167 -51.28 -5.21 22.02
CA ASP A 167 -51.25 -6.50 21.33
C ASP A 167 -52.61 -6.88 20.69
N GLY A 168 -53.73 -6.54 21.37
CA GLY A 168 -55.10 -6.88 21.00
C GLY A 168 -55.88 -7.76 21.99
N LEU A 169 -55.26 -8.21 23.08
CA LEU A 169 -55.93 -8.70 24.28
C LEU A 169 -56.43 -7.51 25.13
N THR A 170 -57.00 -7.84 26.29
CA THR A 170 -57.31 -6.90 27.36
C THR A 170 -56.61 -7.41 28.60
N ASP A 171 -56.22 -6.53 29.52
CA ASP A 171 -55.32 -6.88 30.63
C ASP A 171 -55.96 -7.95 31.57
N ASP A 172 -57.30 -8.10 31.58
CA ASP A 172 -58.04 -9.20 32.24
C ASP A 172 -57.88 -10.60 31.59
N LEU A 173 -57.41 -10.66 30.35
CA LEU A 173 -57.17 -11.86 29.53
C LEU A 173 -55.69 -12.13 29.26
N ASP A 174 -54.82 -11.13 29.42
CA ASP A 174 -53.37 -11.28 29.29
C ASP A 174 -52.75 -11.99 30.52
N ALA A 175 -51.53 -12.51 30.34
CA ALA A 175 -50.68 -13.04 31.40
C ALA A 175 -49.51 -12.11 31.80
N ASP A 176 -49.10 -11.18 30.93
CA ASP A 176 -48.07 -10.16 31.13
C ASP A 176 -48.45 -8.91 30.30
N ASP A 177 -49.35 -8.08 30.86
CA ASP A 177 -49.97 -6.86 30.29
C ASP A 177 -48.99 -5.74 29.86
N LEU A 178 -47.69 -6.02 29.83
CA LEU A 178 -46.61 -5.12 29.46
C LEU A 178 -45.72 -5.65 28.32
N ASP A 179 -45.99 -6.85 27.78
CA ASP A 179 -45.14 -7.54 26.80
C ASP A 179 -45.94 -8.20 25.67
N SER A 180 -46.24 -7.41 24.63
CA SER A 180 -47.18 -7.71 23.52
C SER A 180 -46.85 -8.91 22.61
N ASP A 181 -45.82 -9.67 22.93
CA ASP A 181 -45.17 -10.75 22.17
C ASP A 181 -44.37 -11.60 23.19
N GLN A 182 -45.09 -12.36 24.03
CA GLN A 182 -44.55 -12.97 25.26
C GLN A 182 -43.43 -14.01 25.03
N ASP A 183 -43.22 -14.48 23.80
CA ASP A 183 -42.16 -15.44 23.45
C ASP A 183 -41.16 -14.99 22.36
N ASP A 184 -41.22 -13.72 21.96
CA ASP A 184 -40.34 -13.06 20.96
C ASP A 184 -40.42 -13.69 19.53
N ASP A 185 -41.53 -14.32 19.12
CA ASP A 185 -41.67 -14.92 17.77
C ASP A 185 -42.05 -13.92 16.65
N GLY A 186 -42.72 -12.82 17.02
CA GLY A 186 -43.13 -11.75 16.11
C GLY A 186 -44.58 -11.78 15.62
N VAL A 187 -45.39 -12.73 16.09
CA VAL A 187 -46.85 -12.60 16.22
C VAL A 187 -47.14 -11.82 17.52
N LEU A 188 -48.38 -11.38 17.73
CA LEU A 188 -48.79 -10.69 18.96
C LEU A 188 -49.75 -11.61 19.71
N ASP A 189 -49.71 -11.63 21.04
CA ASP A 189 -50.51 -12.54 21.88
C ASP A 189 -52.02 -12.53 21.53
N GLY A 190 -52.59 -11.38 21.18
CA GLY A 190 -53.98 -11.18 20.77
C GLY A 190 -54.28 -11.50 19.29
N ALA A 191 -53.25 -11.77 18.49
CA ALA A 191 -53.39 -12.37 17.18
C ALA A 191 -53.42 -13.92 17.25
N GLU A 192 -52.96 -14.52 18.34
CA GLU A 192 -52.90 -15.97 18.53
C GLU A 192 -54.26 -16.68 18.46
N GLN A 193 -54.27 -17.86 17.82
CA GLN A 193 -55.49 -18.64 17.65
C GLN A 193 -55.84 -19.48 18.89
N ASP A 194 -54.84 -19.92 19.66
CA ASP A 194 -55.02 -20.62 20.94
C ASP A 194 -54.12 -20.04 22.02
N SER A 195 -54.67 -19.91 23.24
CA SER A 195 -53.99 -19.48 24.47
C SER A 195 -52.74 -20.28 24.88
N SER A 196 -52.39 -21.34 24.16
CA SER A 196 -51.16 -22.09 24.36
C SER A 196 -50.03 -21.71 23.40
N CYS A 197 -50.31 -21.00 22.31
CA CYS A 197 -49.32 -20.46 21.37
C CYS A 197 -48.65 -19.19 21.91
N ILE A 198 -49.37 -18.34 22.67
CA ILE A 198 -48.90 -17.14 23.43
C ILE A 198 -47.55 -17.29 24.19
N THR A 199 -47.08 -18.51 24.46
CA THR A 199 -45.80 -18.74 25.16
C THR A 199 -44.94 -19.83 24.52
N ALA A 200 -45.20 -20.12 23.25
CA ALA A 200 -44.56 -21.14 22.44
C ALA A 200 -44.36 -20.67 20.98
N THR A 201 -43.14 -20.18 20.70
CA THR A 201 -42.53 -19.73 19.42
C THR A 201 -42.60 -20.71 18.22
N ASP A 202 -43.34 -21.82 18.36
CA ASP A 202 -43.52 -22.96 17.46
C ASP A 202 -44.66 -23.79 18.09
N CYS A 203 -45.92 -23.39 17.84
CA CYS A 203 -47.05 -23.84 18.63
C CYS A 203 -47.39 -25.33 18.44
N ASP A 204 -47.25 -25.87 17.23
CA ASP A 204 -47.53 -27.28 16.93
C ASP A 204 -46.29 -28.21 16.93
N ASN A 205 -45.07 -27.62 16.96
CA ASN A 205 -43.76 -28.25 17.11
C ASN A 205 -43.22 -28.92 15.83
N ASP A 206 -43.45 -28.31 14.67
CA ASP A 206 -43.01 -28.79 13.36
C ASP A 206 -41.60 -28.31 12.94
N GLY A 207 -41.17 -27.16 13.46
CA GLY A 207 -39.87 -26.51 13.21
C GLY A 207 -39.90 -25.19 12.42
N LEU A 208 -41.06 -24.72 11.97
CA LEU A 208 -41.31 -23.30 11.68
C LEU A 208 -41.52 -22.54 13.00
N ALA A 209 -41.63 -21.23 12.90
CA ALA A 209 -42.16 -20.37 13.95
C ALA A 209 -43.45 -19.76 13.41
N ASP A 210 -44.42 -19.49 14.27
CA ASP A 210 -45.81 -19.19 13.91
C ASP A 210 -45.87 -17.97 12.95
N ALA A 211 -45.02 -16.97 13.14
CA ALA A 211 -44.86 -15.83 12.22
C ALA A 211 -44.40 -16.16 10.78
N LEU A 212 -43.92 -17.38 10.53
CA LEU A 212 -43.47 -17.91 9.23
C LEU A 212 -44.36 -19.07 8.71
N ASP A 213 -45.22 -19.62 9.56
CA ASP A 213 -46.21 -20.64 9.23
C ASP A 213 -47.45 -20.00 8.56
N GLN A 214 -48.21 -20.81 7.83
CA GLN A 214 -49.50 -20.46 7.25
C GLN A 214 -50.69 -20.99 8.06
N ASP A 215 -50.52 -22.06 8.85
CA ASP A 215 -51.53 -22.63 9.76
C ASP A 215 -50.80 -23.22 10.99
N ASP A 216 -50.42 -22.31 11.90
CA ASP A 216 -49.75 -22.46 13.22
C ASP A 216 -50.28 -23.56 14.19
N LEU A 217 -51.19 -24.41 13.72
CA LEU A 217 -51.87 -25.47 14.47
C LEU A 217 -51.88 -26.83 13.74
N ASP A 218 -51.26 -26.97 12.56
CA ASP A 218 -51.29 -28.18 11.72
C ASP A 218 -49.93 -28.51 11.04
N SER A 219 -49.01 -29.06 11.85
CA SER A 219 -47.59 -29.45 11.62
C SER A 219 -47.19 -30.26 10.37
N ASP A 220 -48.10 -30.47 9.43
CA ASP A 220 -48.03 -31.30 8.22
C ASP A 220 -49.19 -30.82 7.32
N GLN A 221 -49.10 -29.57 6.81
CA GLN A 221 -50.25 -28.84 6.23
C GLN A 221 -50.87 -29.52 5.00
N ASP A 222 -50.15 -30.43 4.32
CA ASP A 222 -50.62 -31.10 3.11
C ASP A 222 -50.79 -32.63 3.21
N ASP A 223 -50.60 -33.21 4.41
CA ASP A 223 -50.70 -34.66 4.75
C ASP A 223 -49.63 -35.56 4.03
N ASP A 224 -48.47 -35.05 3.57
CA ASP A 224 -47.40 -35.88 2.95
C ASP A 224 -46.59 -36.72 3.97
N GLY A 225 -46.44 -36.22 5.21
CA GLY A 225 -45.73 -36.86 6.32
C GLY A 225 -44.28 -36.40 6.56
N VAL A 226 -43.83 -35.34 5.89
CA VAL A 226 -42.79 -34.41 6.33
C VAL A 226 -43.44 -33.43 7.35
N LEU A 227 -42.66 -32.52 7.93
CA LEU A 227 -43.15 -31.45 8.81
C LEU A 227 -42.80 -30.13 8.14
N ASP A 228 -43.64 -29.10 8.18
CA ASP A 228 -43.46 -27.90 7.34
C ASP A 228 -42.11 -27.21 7.59
N GLY A 229 -41.61 -27.25 8.83
CA GLY A 229 -40.25 -26.80 9.21
C GLY A 229 -39.07 -27.51 8.53
N GLN A 230 -39.34 -28.60 7.81
CA GLN A 230 -38.39 -29.37 6.99
C GLN A 230 -38.80 -29.44 5.51
N ASP A 231 -39.89 -28.77 5.13
CA ASP A 231 -40.53 -28.83 3.81
C ASP A 231 -40.51 -27.44 3.12
N PRO A 232 -39.76 -27.27 2.02
CA PRO A 232 -39.76 -26.04 1.22
C PRO A 232 -41.11 -25.68 0.59
N ASP A 233 -42.03 -26.64 0.48
CA ASP A 233 -43.24 -26.62 -0.33
C ASP A 233 -44.52 -27.12 0.37
N HIS A 234 -44.51 -27.21 1.70
CA HIS A 234 -45.59 -27.47 2.70
C HIS A 234 -47.04 -27.06 2.40
N ALA A 235 -47.26 -26.18 1.43
CA ALA A 235 -48.59 -25.82 0.92
C ALA A 235 -49.07 -26.70 -0.25
N THR A 236 -48.27 -27.65 -0.76
CA THR A 236 -48.52 -28.41 -2.00
C THR A 236 -47.87 -29.79 -2.03
N THR A 237 -48.72 -30.83 -1.93
CA THR A 237 -48.33 -32.25 -1.92
C THR A 237 -47.25 -32.63 -2.93
N ASP A 238 -46.15 -33.20 -2.43
CA ASP A 238 -45.17 -34.02 -3.16
C ASP A 238 -45.47 -35.51 -2.86
N THR A 239 -45.81 -36.29 -3.89
CA THR A 239 -46.21 -37.71 -3.73
C THR A 239 -45.03 -38.68 -3.50
N ASP A 240 -43.80 -38.31 -3.87
CA ASP A 240 -42.64 -39.22 -3.82
C ASP A 240 -41.38 -38.69 -3.11
N GLY A 241 -41.35 -37.41 -2.75
CA GLY A 241 -40.42 -36.79 -1.82
C GLY A 241 -39.10 -36.39 -2.46
N ASP A 242 -39.14 -35.82 -3.67
CA ASP A 242 -37.96 -35.32 -4.39
C ASP A 242 -37.75 -33.80 -4.26
N GLY A 243 -38.75 -33.05 -3.80
CA GLY A 243 -38.71 -31.58 -3.67
C GLY A 243 -39.30 -30.82 -4.87
N ILE A 244 -40.02 -31.50 -5.78
CA ILE A 244 -40.88 -30.90 -6.79
C ILE A 244 -42.34 -31.29 -6.51
N PRO A 245 -43.23 -30.32 -6.19
CA PRO A 245 -44.65 -30.61 -5.99
C PRO A 245 -45.33 -31.27 -7.19
N ASP A 246 -46.32 -32.16 -6.94
CA ASP A 246 -47.23 -32.84 -7.91
C ASP A 246 -47.73 -31.93 -9.06
N VAL A 247 -47.84 -30.62 -8.79
CA VAL A 247 -48.41 -29.60 -9.68
C VAL A 247 -47.36 -28.92 -10.59
N SER A 248 -46.09 -29.08 -10.28
CA SER A 248 -44.92 -28.49 -10.96
C SER A 248 -44.18 -29.51 -11.85
N GLU A 249 -44.34 -30.80 -11.54
CA GLU A 249 -43.76 -31.93 -12.25
C GLU A 249 -44.17 -32.12 -13.72
N ILE A 250 -43.45 -33.03 -14.39
CA ILE A 250 -43.68 -33.44 -15.77
C ILE A 250 -44.71 -34.58 -15.81
N GLU A 251 -45.72 -34.48 -16.70
CA GLU A 251 -46.83 -35.46 -16.83
C GLU A 251 -46.30 -36.90 -17.04
N GLY A 252 -46.31 -37.71 -15.97
CA GLY A 252 -45.78 -39.07 -15.92
C GLY A 252 -44.70 -39.33 -14.86
N CYS A 253 -44.10 -38.29 -14.27
CA CYS A 253 -43.08 -38.41 -13.21
C CYS A 253 -43.67 -38.45 -11.79
N GLU A 254 -44.97 -38.15 -11.62
CA GLU A 254 -45.62 -37.74 -10.35
C GLU A 254 -45.74 -38.77 -9.21
N ASN A 255 -44.94 -39.83 -9.27
CA ASN A 255 -44.85 -40.95 -8.33
C ASN A 255 -43.44 -41.64 -8.40
N THR A 256 -42.42 -40.97 -8.94
CA THR A 256 -41.05 -41.46 -9.12
C THR A 256 -40.03 -40.33 -8.99
N ASN A 257 -39.41 -40.26 -7.82
CA ASN A 257 -38.38 -39.29 -7.38
C ASN A 257 -37.05 -39.29 -8.17
N ASP A 258 -37.08 -39.85 -9.38
CA ASP A 258 -35.98 -40.19 -10.31
C ASP A 258 -36.70 -40.73 -11.57
N CYS A 259 -37.04 -39.84 -12.51
CA CYS A 259 -37.99 -40.13 -13.59
C CYS A 259 -37.34 -40.84 -14.80
N ASP A 260 -36.04 -40.67 -15.06
CA ASP A 260 -35.31 -41.32 -16.15
C ASP A 260 -34.38 -42.47 -15.73
N ASN A 261 -34.06 -42.57 -14.43
CA ASN A 261 -33.30 -43.63 -13.77
C ASN A 261 -31.78 -43.53 -14.00
N ASP A 262 -31.24 -42.31 -14.04
CA ASP A 262 -29.80 -42.01 -14.06
C ASP A 262 -29.13 -42.25 -12.67
N GLY A 263 -29.73 -41.72 -11.59
CA GLY A 263 -29.23 -41.77 -10.22
C GLY A 263 -29.24 -40.44 -9.45
N VAL A 264 -29.50 -39.31 -10.12
CA VAL A 264 -29.90 -38.02 -9.53
C VAL A 264 -31.40 -38.09 -9.17
N LEU A 265 -31.93 -37.07 -8.50
CA LEU A 265 -33.36 -36.95 -8.16
C LEU A 265 -33.92 -35.75 -8.91
N ASP A 266 -35.17 -35.81 -9.42
CA ASP A 266 -35.70 -34.74 -10.28
C ASP A 266 -35.62 -33.34 -9.62
N GLY A 267 -35.83 -33.24 -8.31
CA GLY A 267 -35.68 -31.99 -7.53
C GLY A 267 -34.25 -31.53 -7.24
N ALA A 268 -33.24 -32.35 -7.56
CA ALA A 268 -31.83 -31.98 -7.54
C ALA A 268 -31.32 -31.44 -8.89
N GLU A 269 -32.08 -31.64 -9.98
CA GLU A 269 -31.74 -31.21 -11.34
C GLU A 269 -31.68 -29.69 -11.51
N GLU A 270 -30.65 -29.15 -12.19
CA GLU A 270 -30.59 -27.72 -12.50
C GLU A 270 -31.50 -27.33 -13.69
N ALA A 271 -31.94 -28.29 -14.53
CA ALA A 271 -32.83 -28.02 -15.65
C ALA A 271 -33.94 -29.07 -15.89
N ASN A 272 -35.14 -28.60 -16.26
CA ASN A 272 -36.31 -29.41 -16.63
C ASN A 272 -36.14 -30.36 -17.84
N VAL A 273 -34.97 -30.40 -18.48
CA VAL A 273 -34.67 -31.37 -19.54
C VAL A 273 -34.02 -32.62 -18.94
N CYS A 274 -33.07 -32.44 -18.01
CA CYS A 274 -32.33 -33.49 -17.31
C CYS A 274 -33.26 -34.43 -16.53
N ILE A 275 -34.32 -33.90 -15.89
CA ILE A 275 -35.46 -34.65 -15.29
C ILE A 275 -35.98 -35.83 -16.17
N THR A 276 -35.77 -35.80 -17.49
CA THR A 276 -36.22 -36.86 -18.40
C THR A 276 -35.17 -37.37 -19.39
N ASP A 277 -33.90 -36.95 -19.26
CA ASP A 277 -32.80 -37.28 -20.19
C ASP A 277 -31.50 -37.51 -19.39
N PRO A 278 -31.04 -38.77 -19.20
CA PRO A 278 -30.06 -39.19 -18.18
C PRO A 278 -28.59 -38.97 -18.60
N ASP A 279 -28.38 -37.93 -19.40
CA ASP A 279 -27.19 -37.50 -20.17
C ASP A 279 -27.64 -36.16 -20.78
N CYS A 280 -27.75 -35.14 -19.94
CA CYS A 280 -28.62 -33.98 -20.18
C CYS A 280 -28.13 -33.05 -21.31
N ASP A 281 -26.86 -33.13 -21.67
CA ASP A 281 -26.22 -32.33 -22.72
C ASP A 281 -25.66 -33.15 -23.92
N ASP A 282 -25.91 -34.47 -23.96
CA ASP A 282 -25.47 -35.44 -25.00
C ASP A 282 -23.91 -35.56 -25.10
N ASP A 283 -23.19 -35.56 -23.97
CA ASP A 283 -21.72 -35.66 -23.93
C ASP A 283 -21.18 -37.11 -23.84
N GLY A 284 -21.89 -38.00 -23.16
CA GLY A 284 -21.55 -39.42 -22.97
C GLY A 284 -21.11 -39.83 -21.56
N LEU A 285 -20.95 -38.87 -20.64
CA LEU A 285 -21.19 -39.06 -19.21
C LEU A 285 -22.70 -39.13 -18.96
N GLY A 286 -23.10 -39.39 -17.73
CA GLY A 286 -24.49 -39.28 -17.30
C GLY A 286 -24.51 -38.47 -16.02
N ASP A 287 -25.59 -37.73 -15.79
CA ASP A 287 -25.64 -36.60 -14.85
C ASP A 287 -25.11 -36.97 -13.44
N ALA A 288 -25.41 -38.17 -12.92
CA ALA A 288 -24.86 -38.68 -11.65
C ALA A 288 -23.33 -38.90 -11.57
N ASP A 289 -22.62 -39.02 -12.70
CA ASP A 289 -21.16 -39.16 -12.82
C ASP A 289 -20.50 -37.89 -13.43
N ASP A 290 -21.28 -36.88 -13.87
CA ASP A 290 -20.80 -35.56 -14.33
C ASP A 290 -20.75 -34.52 -13.18
N ALA A 291 -20.04 -33.41 -13.38
CA ALA A 291 -19.96 -32.24 -12.51
C ALA A 291 -20.64 -30.97 -13.07
N ASP A 292 -20.91 -30.88 -14.38
CA ASP A 292 -21.63 -29.79 -15.06
C ASP A 292 -22.46 -30.36 -16.24
N ASP A 293 -23.47 -31.16 -15.89
CA ASP A 293 -24.47 -31.84 -16.76
C ASP A 293 -25.23 -30.95 -17.77
N LEU A 294 -24.92 -29.65 -17.82
CA LEU A 294 -25.45 -28.68 -18.78
C LEU A 294 -24.42 -28.23 -19.84
N ASN A 295 -23.18 -28.72 -19.80
CA ASN A 295 -22.10 -28.25 -20.65
C ASN A 295 -21.04 -29.32 -21.04
N ALA A 296 -21.42 -30.13 -22.03
CA ALA A 296 -20.70 -31.18 -22.79
C ALA A 296 -19.31 -30.87 -23.41
N ASP A 297 -18.61 -29.85 -22.94
CA ASP A 297 -17.29 -29.32 -23.31
C ASP A 297 -16.93 -28.29 -22.22
N GLN A 298 -16.52 -28.77 -21.03
CA GLN A 298 -16.38 -27.96 -19.80
C GLN A 298 -15.31 -26.87 -19.88
N ASP A 299 -14.20 -27.13 -20.57
CA ASP A 299 -13.11 -26.17 -20.74
C ASP A 299 -13.11 -25.42 -22.10
N GLY A 300 -13.81 -25.94 -23.11
CA GLY A 300 -13.98 -25.31 -24.42
C GLY A 300 -12.91 -25.66 -25.45
N ASP A 301 -12.17 -26.76 -25.30
CA ASP A 301 -11.14 -27.20 -26.24
C ASP A 301 -11.70 -27.87 -27.51
N GLY A 302 -12.88 -28.49 -27.39
CA GLY A 302 -13.62 -29.16 -28.46
C GLY A 302 -13.57 -30.69 -28.48
N ILE A 303 -13.03 -31.35 -27.46
CA ILE A 303 -13.40 -32.70 -27.02
C ILE A 303 -14.72 -32.59 -26.19
N GLN A 304 -15.35 -33.71 -25.85
CA GLN A 304 -16.51 -33.77 -24.95
C GLN A 304 -16.08 -34.49 -23.68
N ASP A 305 -16.58 -34.07 -22.53
CA ASP A 305 -16.13 -34.52 -21.20
C ASP A 305 -16.14 -36.07 -21.05
N GLY A 306 -17.06 -36.77 -21.72
CA GLY A 306 -17.19 -38.23 -21.77
C GLY A 306 -16.34 -38.94 -22.83
N ASP A 307 -15.74 -38.21 -23.77
CA ASP A 307 -14.70 -38.69 -24.70
C ASP A 307 -13.27 -38.50 -24.13
N GLU A 308 -13.12 -37.83 -22.97
CA GLU A 308 -11.84 -37.59 -22.27
C GLU A 308 -11.11 -38.86 -21.81
N GLN A 309 -9.77 -38.80 -21.74
CA GLN A 309 -8.95 -39.94 -21.34
C GLN A 309 -8.88 -40.14 -19.81
N ASP A 310 -8.93 -39.07 -19.02
CA ASP A 310 -9.03 -39.10 -17.57
C ASP A 310 -10.02 -38.04 -17.05
N ALA A 311 -10.77 -38.36 -16.01
CA ALA A 311 -11.77 -37.46 -15.42
C ALA A 311 -11.18 -36.20 -14.74
N SER A 312 -9.86 -36.03 -14.75
CA SER A 312 -9.21 -34.77 -14.38
C SER A 312 -8.93 -33.82 -15.56
N CYS A 313 -9.04 -34.29 -16.81
CA CYS A 313 -8.91 -33.48 -18.02
C CYS A 313 -10.17 -32.68 -18.35
N VAL A 314 -11.36 -33.22 -18.06
CA VAL A 314 -12.71 -32.63 -18.25
C VAL A 314 -12.83 -31.09 -18.08
N ALA A 315 -12.11 -30.50 -17.12
CA ALA A 315 -12.16 -29.06 -16.85
C ALA A 315 -10.82 -28.33 -17.11
N VAL A 316 -9.95 -28.89 -17.94
CA VAL A 316 -8.54 -28.53 -18.15
C VAL A 316 -8.10 -28.84 -19.60
N ALA A 317 -8.31 -27.88 -20.49
CA ALA A 317 -7.99 -27.88 -21.94
C ALA A 317 -6.50 -28.08 -22.36
N ASP A 318 -5.66 -28.54 -21.45
CA ASP A 318 -4.20 -28.68 -21.47
C ASP A 318 -3.89 -29.55 -20.23
N CYS A 319 -4.26 -30.85 -20.32
CA CYS A 319 -4.50 -31.67 -19.13
C CYS A 319 -3.22 -31.98 -18.33
N ASP A 320 -2.08 -32.14 -18.99
CA ASP A 320 -0.78 -32.35 -18.34
C ASP A 320 0.02 -31.06 -18.10
N GLY A 321 -0.26 -29.97 -18.83
CA GLY A 321 0.32 -28.65 -18.65
C GLY A 321 1.56 -28.36 -19.51
N ASP A 322 1.76 -29.08 -20.61
CA ASP A 322 2.88 -28.91 -21.56
C ASP A 322 2.79 -27.60 -22.38
N GLY A 323 1.57 -27.12 -22.66
CA GLY A 323 1.27 -25.95 -23.48
C GLY A 323 0.67 -26.24 -24.87
N LEU A 324 0.47 -27.50 -25.23
CA LEU A 324 -0.50 -27.92 -26.23
C LEU A 324 -1.91 -27.90 -25.61
N THR A 325 -2.90 -28.24 -26.42
CA THR A 325 -4.27 -28.50 -25.93
C THR A 325 -4.64 -29.85 -26.49
N ASP A 326 -5.29 -30.69 -25.71
CA ASP A 326 -5.53 -32.12 -25.91
C ASP A 326 -5.92 -32.50 -27.39
N PRO A 327 -6.78 -31.74 -28.13
CA PRO A 327 -7.04 -31.95 -29.57
C PRO A 327 -5.84 -31.92 -30.54
N TYR A 328 -4.71 -31.37 -30.09
CA TYR A 328 -3.45 -31.25 -30.83
C TYR A 328 -2.30 -32.03 -30.20
N ASP A 329 -2.48 -32.57 -28.98
CA ASP A 329 -1.54 -33.48 -28.35
C ASP A 329 -1.62 -34.89 -28.98
N THR A 330 -0.61 -35.71 -28.72
CA THR A 330 -0.59 -37.14 -29.03
C THR A 330 -0.75 -38.07 -27.83
N ASP A 331 -0.47 -37.61 -26.61
CA ASP A 331 -0.67 -38.30 -25.33
C ASP A 331 -0.89 -37.23 -24.23
N ASP A 332 -2.11 -36.68 -24.18
CA ASP A 332 -2.66 -35.63 -23.28
C ASP A 332 -2.49 -35.83 -21.74
N LEU A 333 -1.69 -36.81 -21.33
CA LEU A 333 -1.42 -37.17 -19.94
C LEU A 333 0.09 -37.25 -19.62
N ASP A 334 0.98 -36.90 -20.54
CA ASP A 334 2.44 -37.07 -20.43
C ASP A 334 3.20 -35.90 -21.08
N SER A 335 3.36 -34.81 -20.31
CA SER A 335 3.87 -33.50 -20.77
C SER A 335 5.32 -33.44 -21.29
N ASP A 336 5.98 -34.58 -21.43
CA ASP A 336 7.39 -34.79 -21.80
C ASP A 336 7.46 -36.26 -22.30
N GLN A 337 6.93 -36.51 -23.50
CA GLN A 337 6.64 -37.86 -24.02
C GLN A 337 7.89 -38.75 -24.25
N ASP A 338 9.10 -38.22 -24.12
CA ASP A 338 10.36 -38.97 -24.28
C ASP A 338 11.37 -38.90 -23.13
N ASP A 339 11.03 -38.23 -22.02
CA ASP A 339 11.81 -38.03 -20.79
C ASP A 339 13.11 -37.20 -21.00
N ASP A 340 13.20 -36.28 -21.99
CA ASP A 340 14.39 -35.42 -22.21
C ASP A 340 14.42 -34.16 -21.30
N GLY A 341 13.26 -33.64 -20.92
CA GLY A 341 13.10 -32.48 -20.04
C GLY A 341 12.74 -31.15 -20.72
N VAL A 342 12.52 -31.14 -22.03
CA VAL A 342 11.65 -30.17 -22.73
C VAL A 342 10.18 -30.60 -22.55
N LEU A 343 9.23 -29.73 -22.87
CA LEU A 343 7.80 -30.07 -22.86
C LEU A 343 7.31 -30.14 -24.32
N ASP A 344 6.44 -31.10 -24.63
CA ASP A 344 5.91 -31.36 -25.98
C ASP A 344 5.47 -30.08 -26.74
N GLY A 345 4.89 -29.11 -26.04
CA GLY A 345 4.41 -27.83 -26.58
C GLY A 345 5.45 -26.71 -26.74
N ASP A 346 6.62 -26.83 -26.09
CA ASP A 346 7.79 -25.98 -26.37
C ASP A 346 8.65 -26.55 -27.52
N GLU A 347 8.47 -27.82 -27.89
CA GLU A 347 9.20 -28.51 -28.95
C GLU A 347 8.76 -28.20 -30.39
N THR A 348 9.62 -28.55 -31.35
CA THR A 348 9.27 -28.52 -32.77
C THR A 348 8.40 -29.71 -33.16
N ALA A 349 7.21 -29.44 -33.72
CA ALA A 349 6.25 -30.47 -34.16
C ALA A 349 6.87 -31.62 -34.99
N GLY A 350 7.11 -32.75 -34.32
CA GLY A 350 7.77 -33.94 -34.87
C GLY A 350 9.07 -34.35 -34.19
N CYS A 351 9.59 -33.54 -33.25
CA CYS A 351 10.58 -33.92 -32.25
C CYS A 351 9.87 -34.82 -31.22
N VAL A 352 9.19 -34.30 -30.18
CA VAL A 352 8.08 -34.79 -29.30
C VAL A 352 8.13 -36.26 -28.79
N THR A 353 8.99 -37.08 -29.35
CA THR A 353 9.13 -38.52 -29.14
C THR A 353 10.58 -38.96 -29.46
N VAL A 354 11.49 -38.00 -29.52
CA VAL A 354 12.88 -38.08 -29.98
C VAL A 354 13.77 -37.12 -29.12
N PRO A 355 14.42 -37.62 -28.03
CA PRO A 355 15.21 -36.82 -27.06
C PRO A 355 16.50 -36.11 -27.55
N ASP A 356 16.66 -36.01 -28.86
CA ASP A 356 17.85 -35.62 -29.64
C ASP A 356 17.33 -35.55 -31.09
N CYS A 357 16.63 -34.47 -31.44
CA CYS A 357 15.76 -34.43 -32.61
C CYS A 357 16.53 -34.47 -33.95
N ASP A 358 17.81 -34.12 -33.96
CA ASP A 358 18.68 -34.10 -35.14
C ASP A 358 19.82 -35.15 -35.15
N ASP A 359 19.96 -35.99 -34.10
CA ASP A 359 20.92 -37.11 -33.96
C ASP A 359 22.39 -36.61 -33.87
N ASP A 360 22.56 -35.55 -33.07
CA ASP A 360 23.76 -34.75 -32.78
C ASP A 360 24.60 -35.31 -31.62
N GLY A 361 23.94 -35.73 -30.54
CA GLY A 361 24.56 -36.17 -29.30
C GLY A 361 24.34 -35.25 -28.10
N LEU A 362 23.85 -34.02 -28.31
CA LEU A 362 23.10 -33.24 -27.33
C LEU A 362 21.63 -33.69 -27.32
N GLY A 363 20.95 -33.49 -26.20
CA GLY A 363 19.48 -33.58 -26.17
C GLY A 363 18.89 -32.18 -26.24
N ASP A 364 17.67 -32.05 -26.72
CA ASP A 364 17.03 -30.78 -27.10
C ASP A 364 17.05 -29.76 -25.93
N ALA A 365 16.94 -30.21 -24.68
CA ALA A 365 17.07 -29.38 -23.48
C ALA A 365 18.48 -28.77 -23.21
N ASP A 366 19.56 -29.38 -23.71
CA ASP A 366 20.95 -28.92 -23.60
C ASP A 366 21.49 -28.30 -24.93
N ASP A 367 20.76 -28.46 -26.04
CA ASP A 367 21.06 -27.86 -27.35
C ASP A 367 20.58 -26.38 -27.46
N ALA A 368 21.19 -25.61 -28.36
CA ALA A 368 20.81 -24.25 -28.73
C ALA A 368 20.02 -24.14 -30.06
N ASP A 369 20.06 -25.15 -30.94
CA ASP A 369 19.32 -25.24 -32.21
C ASP A 369 19.04 -26.72 -32.54
N ASP A 370 18.10 -27.32 -31.80
CA ASP A 370 17.52 -28.69 -31.80
C ASP A 370 17.18 -29.33 -33.17
N LEU A 371 17.41 -28.61 -34.26
CA LEU A 371 17.09 -28.98 -35.64
C LEU A 371 18.32 -28.92 -36.57
N ASN A 372 19.52 -28.67 -36.04
CA ASN A 372 20.74 -28.48 -36.80
C ASN A 372 22.05 -28.92 -36.09
N ALA A 373 22.26 -30.24 -36.06
CA ALA A 373 23.42 -31.04 -35.62
C ALA A 373 24.84 -30.72 -36.16
N ASP A 374 25.06 -29.47 -36.59
CA ASP A 374 26.31 -28.87 -37.12
C ASP A 374 26.01 -27.35 -37.27
N GLN A 375 26.04 -26.61 -36.16
CA GLN A 375 25.55 -25.23 -36.08
C GLN A 375 26.38 -24.22 -36.88
N ASP A 376 27.69 -24.41 -36.99
CA ASP A 376 28.59 -23.53 -37.74
C ASP A 376 29.01 -24.05 -39.13
N GLY A 377 28.86 -25.36 -39.39
CA GLY A 377 29.08 -25.98 -40.69
C GLY A 377 30.49 -26.53 -40.91
N ASP A 378 31.29 -26.75 -39.87
CA ASP A 378 32.66 -27.30 -39.98
C ASP A 378 32.68 -28.84 -40.22
N GLY A 379 31.62 -29.54 -39.82
CA GLY A 379 31.43 -30.98 -40.01
C GLY A 379 31.80 -31.87 -38.82
N ILE A 380 32.05 -31.29 -37.64
CA ILE A 380 31.84 -31.89 -36.32
C ILE A 380 30.34 -31.74 -35.97
N GLN A 381 29.81 -32.56 -35.07
CA GLN A 381 28.44 -32.41 -34.52
C GLN A 381 28.54 -31.65 -33.19
N ASP A 382 27.57 -30.81 -32.84
CA ASP A 382 27.65 -29.89 -31.70
C ASP A 382 27.90 -30.64 -30.37
N GLY A 383 27.36 -31.85 -30.21
CA GLY A 383 27.63 -32.73 -29.05
C GLY A 383 29.06 -33.28 -28.93
N ASP A 384 29.82 -33.35 -30.02
CA ASP A 384 31.25 -33.70 -30.04
C ASP A 384 32.17 -32.45 -30.21
N ASP A 385 31.62 -31.26 -30.55
CA ASP A 385 32.36 -30.01 -30.74
C ASP A 385 32.56 -29.22 -29.42
N PRO A 386 33.80 -28.86 -29.03
CA PRO A 386 34.02 -27.92 -27.94
C PRO A 386 33.50 -26.48 -28.19
N THR A 387 33.18 -26.15 -29.44
CA THR A 387 32.96 -24.78 -29.95
C THR A 387 31.92 -24.61 -31.09
N PRO A 388 30.69 -25.16 -31.00
CA PRO A 388 29.68 -25.22 -32.09
C PRO A 388 29.15 -23.90 -32.65
N GLN A 389 29.71 -22.77 -32.28
CA GLN A 389 29.33 -21.44 -32.76
C GLN A 389 30.33 -20.86 -33.78
N PHE A 390 31.48 -21.51 -33.99
CA PHE A 390 32.61 -20.98 -34.75
C PHE A 390 33.43 -22.09 -35.43
N ALA A 391 33.20 -22.30 -36.73
CA ALA A 391 33.92 -23.26 -37.58
C ALA A 391 35.45 -23.05 -37.70
N ASP A 392 35.95 -21.95 -37.13
CA ASP A 392 37.33 -21.50 -37.02
C ASP A 392 37.35 -20.69 -35.72
N SER A 393 37.59 -21.38 -34.61
CA SER A 393 37.33 -20.87 -33.26
C SER A 393 38.35 -19.86 -32.77
N ASP A 394 39.60 -20.00 -33.22
CA ASP A 394 40.72 -19.17 -32.79
C ASP A 394 41.14 -18.11 -33.83
N GLN A 395 40.62 -18.22 -35.05
CA GLN A 395 40.78 -17.30 -36.18
C GLN A 395 42.19 -17.29 -36.80
N ASP A 396 42.89 -18.43 -36.77
CA ASP A 396 44.14 -18.65 -37.54
C ASP A 396 43.88 -18.87 -39.05
N GLY A 397 42.74 -19.46 -39.41
CA GLY A 397 42.31 -19.74 -40.79
C GLY A 397 42.32 -21.22 -41.21
N VAL A 398 42.59 -22.14 -40.29
CA VAL A 398 42.19 -23.56 -40.33
C VAL A 398 40.74 -23.67 -39.80
N GLU A 399 40.00 -24.70 -40.23
CA GLU A 399 38.66 -25.00 -39.71
C GLU A 399 38.81 -26.07 -38.62
N ASN A 400 38.06 -26.05 -37.50
CA ASN A 400 38.34 -26.91 -36.34
C ASN A 400 38.38 -28.42 -36.73
N ALA A 401 37.46 -28.85 -37.59
CA ALA A 401 37.43 -30.19 -38.20
C ALA A 401 38.70 -30.62 -38.99
N ALA A 402 39.61 -29.69 -39.30
CA ALA A 402 40.89 -29.92 -39.98
C ALA A 402 42.11 -29.85 -39.05
N GLU A 403 41.95 -29.39 -37.81
CA GLU A 403 42.98 -29.31 -36.78
C GLU A 403 43.23 -30.67 -36.08
N THR A 404 44.25 -30.70 -35.23
CA THR A 404 44.53 -31.85 -34.36
C THR A 404 43.70 -31.78 -33.07
N GLU A 405 43.11 -32.92 -32.64
CA GLU A 405 42.29 -33.04 -31.41
C GLU A 405 42.97 -32.38 -30.18
N GLY A 406 42.43 -31.25 -29.71
CA GLY A 406 42.93 -30.42 -28.63
C GLY A 406 43.69 -29.13 -29.04
N CYS A 407 43.79 -28.83 -30.33
CA CYS A 407 44.40 -27.60 -30.87
C CYS A 407 43.39 -26.47 -31.14
N GLU A 408 42.09 -26.77 -31.20
CA GLU A 408 40.96 -25.99 -31.79
C GLU A 408 40.66 -24.61 -31.17
N LEU A 409 41.54 -24.14 -30.30
CA LEU A 409 41.45 -22.92 -29.50
C LEU A 409 42.80 -22.17 -29.44
N ASN A 410 43.81 -22.59 -30.19
CA ASN A 410 45.19 -22.14 -30.07
C ASN A 410 45.91 -22.00 -31.43
N PRO A 411 46.06 -20.76 -31.97
CA PRO A 411 46.54 -20.48 -33.35
C PRO A 411 48.01 -20.81 -33.68
N ASP A 412 48.64 -21.66 -32.87
CA ASP A 412 50.05 -22.02 -32.78
C ASP A 412 50.11 -23.17 -31.75
N CYS A 413 49.63 -24.37 -32.16
CA CYS A 413 49.22 -25.43 -31.23
C CYS A 413 50.36 -25.92 -30.32
N ASP A 414 51.58 -25.99 -30.84
CA ASP A 414 52.78 -26.39 -30.10
C ASP A 414 53.63 -25.22 -29.55
N SER A 415 53.25 -23.97 -29.85
CA SER A 415 53.81 -22.72 -29.32
C SER A 415 55.26 -22.45 -29.77
N ASP A 416 55.48 -22.55 -31.08
CA ASP A 416 56.77 -22.45 -31.73
C ASP A 416 56.99 -21.14 -32.51
N GLY A 417 55.90 -20.48 -32.88
CA GLY A 417 55.89 -19.20 -33.59
C GLY A 417 55.48 -19.28 -35.05
N LEU A 418 55.28 -20.47 -35.60
CA LEU A 418 54.38 -20.69 -36.73
C LEU A 418 52.93 -20.79 -36.23
N GLY A 419 51.98 -20.45 -37.10
CA GLY A 419 50.57 -20.78 -36.86
C GLY A 419 50.21 -21.99 -37.70
N ASP A 420 49.23 -22.77 -37.26
CA ASP A 420 48.90 -24.10 -37.77
C ASP A 420 48.59 -24.10 -39.28
N ALA A 421 48.03 -23.00 -39.80
CA ALA A 421 47.85 -22.80 -41.25
C ALA A 421 49.14 -22.69 -42.10
N ASP A 422 50.26 -22.28 -41.50
CA ASP A 422 51.59 -22.12 -42.12
C ASP A 422 52.61 -23.20 -41.67
N ASP A 423 52.32 -23.97 -40.61
CA ASP A 423 53.08 -25.17 -40.17
C ASP A 423 52.75 -26.41 -41.05
N SER A 424 53.62 -27.41 -41.03
CA SER A 424 53.45 -28.71 -41.67
C SER A 424 53.29 -29.90 -40.72
N ASP A 425 53.54 -29.74 -39.42
CA ASP A 425 53.24 -30.68 -38.33
C ASP A 425 53.17 -29.88 -37.00
N ASP A 426 52.03 -29.18 -36.87
CA ASP A 426 51.43 -28.39 -35.78
C ASP A 426 51.56 -28.93 -34.33
N THR A 427 52.17 -30.11 -34.17
CA THR A 427 52.26 -30.83 -32.90
C THR A 427 53.68 -31.02 -32.38
N ASN A 428 54.70 -30.51 -33.09
CA ASN A 428 56.11 -30.71 -32.77
C ASN A 428 57.00 -29.45 -33.02
N PRO A 429 57.31 -28.66 -31.97
CA PRO A 429 57.78 -27.26 -32.06
C PRO A 429 59.30 -27.12 -32.32
N ASP A 430 59.90 -28.13 -32.98
CA ASP A 430 61.33 -28.32 -33.29
C ASP A 430 61.43 -29.62 -34.13
N GLN A 431 61.24 -29.54 -35.45
CA GLN A 431 61.05 -30.71 -36.31
C GLN A 431 62.30 -31.57 -36.55
N ASP A 432 63.49 -30.98 -36.50
CA ASP A 432 64.77 -31.68 -36.66
C ASP A 432 65.53 -31.92 -35.35
N ALA A 433 65.01 -31.39 -34.23
CA ALA A 433 65.51 -31.53 -32.87
C ALA A 433 66.89 -30.87 -32.63
N ASP A 434 67.12 -29.70 -33.25
CA ASP A 434 68.36 -28.94 -33.14
C ASP A 434 68.40 -27.96 -31.95
N GLY A 435 67.23 -27.43 -31.56
CA GLY A 435 67.06 -26.49 -30.44
C GLY A 435 66.68 -25.06 -30.82
N VAL A 436 66.56 -24.74 -32.11
CA VAL A 436 65.69 -23.68 -32.66
C VAL A 436 64.26 -24.25 -32.75
N GLN A 437 63.25 -23.38 -32.72
CA GLN A 437 61.84 -23.74 -32.98
C GLN A 437 61.55 -23.41 -34.46
N ASP A 438 60.63 -24.08 -35.13
CA ASP A 438 60.40 -23.88 -36.58
C ASP A 438 60.03 -22.41 -36.89
N GLY A 439 59.21 -21.76 -36.05
CA GLY A 439 58.92 -20.32 -36.12
C GLY A 439 60.09 -19.39 -35.80
N GLY A 440 61.18 -19.94 -35.25
CA GLY A 440 62.46 -19.30 -35.01
C GLY A 440 63.46 -19.39 -36.18
N GLU A 441 63.20 -20.24 -37.18
CA GLU A 441 64.07 -20.44 -38.34
C GLU A 441 64.20 -19.20 -39.24
N GLU A 442 65.39 -18.97 -39.81
CA GLU A 442 65.62 -17.84 -40.71
C GLU A 442 65.02 -18.06 -42.12
N ASP A 443 64.78 -19.33 -42.49
CA ASP A 443 64.05 -19.75 -43.69
C ASP A 443 63.23 -21.01 -43.35
N LEU A 444 61.91 -20.97 -43.50
CA LEU A 444 61.01 -22.09 -43.18
C LEU A 444 61.24 -23.35 -44.05
N SER A 445 62.13 -23.30 -45.05
CA SER A 445 62.61 -24.50 -45.72
C SER A 445 63.70 -25.27 -44.96
N CYS A 446 64.21 -24.70 -43.86
CA CYS A 446 65.21 -25.32 -42.98
C CYS A 446 64.64 -26.14 -41.83
N VAL A 447 63.37 -26.01 -41.46
CA VAL A 447 62.78 -26.64 -40.25
C VAL A 447 62.99 -28.17 -40.14
N ASN A 448 63.27 -28.83 -41.27
CA ASN A 448 63.59 -30.27 -41.33
C ASN A 448 65.12 -30.57 -41.42
N THR A 449 66.01 -29.62 -41.13
CA THR A 449 67.47 -29.72 -41.35
C THR A 449 68.32 -28.75 -40.51
N SER A 450 68.78 -29.24 -39.35
CA SER A 450 69.72 -28.71 -38.33
C SER A 450 71.10 -28.18 -38.78
N ASP A 451 71.26 -27.86 -40.05
CA ASP A 451 72.46 -27.40 -40.77
C ASP A 451 71.93 -26.91 -42.14
N CYS A 452 71.19 -25.78 -42.12
CA CYS A 452 70.49 -25.15 -43.24
C CYS A 452 71.33 -25.16 -44.54
N ASP A 453 72.57 -24.68 -44.45
CA ASP A 453 73.43 -24.38 -45.58
C ASP A 453 74.47 -25.48 -45.90
N GLN A 454 74.60 -26.47 -45.01
CA GLN A 454 75.49 -27.63 -45.09
C GLN A 454 76.99 -27.30 -44.97
N ASP A 455 77.34 -26.25 -44.21
CA ASP A 455 78.69 -25.95 -43.73
C ASP A 455 79.17 -26.99 -42.69
N GLY A 456 78.28 -27.46 -41.82
CA GLY A 456 78.58 -28.42 -40.75
C GLY A 456 78.72 -27.84 -39.33
N VAL A 457 78.45 -26.55 -39.16
CA VAL A 457 77.91 -25.98 -37.90
C VAL A 457 76.40 -26.29 -37.83
N ASN A 458 75.78 -25.99 -36.69
CA ASN A 458 74.36 -26.21 -36.42
C ASN A 458 73.71 -24.84 -36.20
N ASP A 459 72.52 -24.62 -36.75
CA ASP A 459 71.89 -23.29 -36.81
C ASP A 459 71.67 -22.68 -35.40
N ALA A 460 71.34 -23.51 -34.40
CA ALA A 460 71.28 -23.10 -32.99
C ALA A 460 72.62 -22.64 -32.35
N ASP A 461 73.76 -23.08 -32.88
CA ASP A 461 75.11 -22.69 -32.45
C ASP A 461 75.63 -21.43 -33.20
N GLU A 462 74.88 -20.91 -34.19
CA GLU A 462 75.26 -19.75 -35.01
C GLU A 462 74.80 -18.38 -34.47
N THR A 463 75.26 -17.31 -35.12
CA THR A 463 74.77 -15.95 -34.86
C THR A 463 73.60 -15.61 -35.79
N GLN A 464 72.54 -15.00 -35.26
CA GLN A 464 71.40 -14.50 -36.04
C GLN A 464 71.85 -13.72 -37.30
N GLY A 465 71.44 -14.20 -38.46
CA GLY A 465 71.83 -13.79 -39.81
C GLY A 465 72.81 -14.72 -40.53
N CYS A 466 73.28 -15.82 -39.90
CA CYS A 466 74.31 -16.70 -40.44
C CYS A 466 73.81 -18.06 -41.00
N ALA A 467 72.71 -18.63 -40.46
CA ALA A 467 72.23 -20.00 -40.76
C ALA A 467 72.18 -20.36 -42.25
N LEU A 468 71.95 -19.38 -43.12
CA LEU A 468 71.85 -19.54 -44.58
C LEU A 468 73.17 -19.29 -45.33
N SER A 469 74.33 -19.22 -44.67
CA SER A 469 75.55 -18.60 -45.20
C SER A 469 76.90 -19.14 -44.66
N THR A 470 77.47 -20.10 -45.40
CA THR A 470 78.72 -20.88 -45.16
C THR A 470 80.06 -20.11 -45.02
N ASP A 471 80.02 -18.79 -44.80
CA ASP A 471 81.10 -17.79 -44.75
C ASP A 471 80.44 -16.47 -44.27
N CYS A 472 79.87 -16.45 -43.06
CA CYS A 472 78.96 -15.39 -42.60
C CYS A 472 79.63 -14.00 -42.53
N ASP A 473 80.91 -13.93 -42.14
CA ASP A 473 81.66 -12.67 -42.15
C ASP A 473 82.25 -12.31 -43.54
N GLY A 474 82.22 -13.25 -44.49
CA GLY A 474 82.63 -13.09 -45.88
C GLY A 474 84.14 -12.92 -46.07
N ASP A 475 84.99 -13.54 -45.23
CA ASP A 475 86.44 -13.55 -45.34
C ASP A 475 87.03 -14.66 -46.23
N THR A 476 86.20 -15.60 -46.71
CA THR A 476 86.51 -16.75 -47.58
C THR A 476 87.07 -18.00 -46.90
N ILE A 477 86.95 -18.10 -45.58
CA ILE A 477 87.00 -19.35 -44.80
C ILE A 477 85.55 -19.71 -44.44
N SER A 478 85.21 -21.01 -44.33
CA SER A 478 83.87 -21.40 -43.87
C SER A 478 83.82 -21.45 -42.35
N ASP A 479 82.63 -21.28 -41.79
CA ASP A 479 82.47 -21.08 -40.35
C ASP A 479 82.83 -22.35 -39.55
N ALA A 480 82.61 -23.55 -40.12
CA ALA A 480 83.16 -24.82 -39.61
C ALA A 480 84.71 -24.95 -39.64
N GLU A 481 85.45 -24.12 -40.40
CA GLU A 481 86.93 -24.14 -40.47
C GLU A 481 87.63 -22.96 -39.73
N ASP A 482 86.92 -21.89 -39.36
CA ASP A 482 87.47 -20.81 -38.52
C ASP A 482 87.22 -21.03 -37.01
N GLY A 483 87.74 -20.14 -36.16
CA GLY A 483 87.57 -20.15 -34.71
C GLY A 483 87.63 -18.76 -34.08
N ASN A 484 87.38 -17.72 -34.87
CA ASN A 484 87.28 -16.31 -34.47
C ASN A 484 86.07 -15.63 -35.17
N ASP A 485 84.99 -16.38 -35.36
CA ASP A 485 83.72 -15.90 -35.89
C ASP A 485 83.00 -15.03 -34.85
N LEU A 486 83.20 -13.70 -34.86
CA LEU A 486 82.39 -12.70 -34.12
C LEU A 486 82.78 -11.22 -34.40
N VAL A 487 83.53 -10.86 -35.47
CA VAL A 487 83.83 -9.42 -35.76
C VAL A 487 84.03 -9.08 -37.25
N ARG A 488 82.99 -8.57 -37.92
CA ARG A 488 83.16 -7.74 -39.13
C ARG A 488 83.20 -6.24 -38.79
N LEU A 489 84.19 -5.53 -39.33
CA LEU A 489 84.44 -4.11 -39.07
C LEU A 489 83.80 -3.18 -40.12
N ASP A 490 83.00 -2.22 -39.64
CA ASP A 490 82.81 -0.85 -40.14
C ASP A 490 82.37 -0.59 -41.62
N ASN A 491 81.13 -0.10 -41.75
CA ASN A 491 80.52 0.69 -42.86
C ASN A 491 80.20 -0.02 -44.19
N ASP A 492 78.91 -0.23 -44.48
CA ASP A 492 78.02 0.76 -45.13
C ASP A 492 76.56 0.20 -45.22
N ASP A 493 75.57 1.10 -45.11
CA ASP A 493 74.09 0.94 -45.20
C ASP A 493 73.27 0.71 -43.90
N GLU A 494 72.11 1.39 -43.83
CA GLU A 494 71.40 1.95 -42.64
C GLU A 494 69.89 1.57 -42.61
N PRO A 495 69.05 1.92 -41.58
CA PRO A 495 69.31 2.51 -40.25
C PRO A 495 68.59 1.86 -39.05
N VAL A 496 69.18 1.95 -37.84
CA VAL A 496 68.42 2.02 -36.58
C VAL A 496 68.54 3.42 -36.02
N VAL A 497 67.45 4.19 -36.00
CA VAL A 497 67.46 5.55 -35.45
C VAL A 497 67.38 5.49 -33.93
N GLN A 498 68.52 5.64 -33.26
CA GLN A 498 68.55 5.99 -31.84
C GLN A 498 68.30 7.49 -31.65
N THR A 499 67.49 7.83 -30.66
CA THR A 499 67.31 9.19 -30.12
C THR A 499 68.66 9.72 -29.61
N THR A 500 69.09 10.90 -30.04
CA THR A 500 70.45 11.39 -29.72
C THR A 500 70.57 12.06 -28.35
N GLY A 501 69.45 12.34 -27.66
CA GLY A 501 69.47 13.11 -26.43
C GLY A 501 70.11 14.50 -26.60
N ASP A 502 70.00 15.11 -27.78
CA ASP A 502 70.50 16.46 -28.02
C ASP A 502 69.54 17.50 -27.43
N PHE A 503 69.89 17.99 -26.23
CA PHE A 503 69.12 19.00 -25.53
C PHE A 503 69.40 20.40 -26.09
N ALA A 504 68.36 21.07 -26.59
CA ALA A 504 68.40 22.53 -26.74
C ALA A 504 68.52 23.23 -25.38
N ALA A 505 68.98 24.48 -25.38
CA ALA A 505 69.22 25.24 -24.16
C ALA A 505 67.93 25.43 -23.33
N ALA A 506 68.08 25.52 -22.00
CA ALA A 506 66.94 25.63 -21.08
C ALA A 506 66.02 26.81 -21.42
N GLU A 507 64.80 26.49 -21.87
CA GLU A 507 63.77 27.46 -22.24
C GLU A 507 63.16 28.13 -20.99
N SER A 508 62.72 29.38 -21.11
CA SER A 508 62.12 30.08 -19.97
C SER A 508 60.64 29.70 -19.76
N GLN A 509 60.05 30.16 -18.65
CA GLN A 509 58.72 29.71 -18.23
C GLN A 509 57.65 30.03 -19.29
N GLY A 510 57.02 28.99 -19.82
CA GLY A 510 55.99 29.12 -20.86
C GLY A 510 56.54 29.34 -22.27
N GLU A 511 57.83 29.09 -22.52
CA GLU A 511 58.39 28.95 -23.86
C GLU A 511 58.38 27.47 -24.32
N CYS A 512 58.13 27.27 -25.61
CA CYS A 512 58.06 25.98 -26.30
C CYS A 512 58.94 26.04 -27.54
N ARG A 513 59.69 24.98 -27.82
CA ARG A 513 60.45 24.84 -29.07
C ARG A 513 60.38 23.44 -29.63
N SER A 514 60.42 23.38 -30.96
CA SER A 514 60.64 22.15 -31.71
C SER A 514 62.10 22.03 -32.16
N ILE A 515 62.64 20.83 -32.06
CA ILE A 515 63.89 20.41 -32.71
C ILE A 515 63.51 19.42 -33.80
N THR A 516 64.18 19.50 -34.96
CA THR A 516 64.05 18.49 -36.01
C THR A 516 65.45 18.12 -36.51
N ASN A 517 65.77 16.83 -36.49
CA ASN A 517 67.08 16.28 -36.83
C ASN A 517 68.26 17.06 -36.21
N GLY A 518 68.22 17.25 -34.88
CA GLY A 518 69.27 17.92 -34.10
C GLY A 518 69.45 19.43 -34.36
N SER A 519 68.59 20.04 -35.17
CA SER A 519 68.66 21.48 -35.50
C SER A 519 67.57 22.26 -34.78
N ASP A 520 67.97 23.28 -33.99
CA ASP A 520 67.08 24.18 -33.23
C ASP A 520 66.23 25.02 -34.21
N ALA A 521 64.91 24.76 -34.28
CA ALA A 521 64.04 25.19 -35.37
C ALA A 521 62.70 25.79 -34.87
N ASP A 522 62.73 27.12 -34.76
CA ASP A 522 61.61 28.05 -34.53
C ASP A 522 60.85 27.95 -33.19
N VAL A 523 60.18 29.05 -32.84
CA VAL A 523 59.39 29.15 -31.60
C VAL A 523 58.07 28.40 -31.77
N GLY A 524 57.87 27.35 -30.98
CA GLY A 524 56.65 26.54 -31.00
C GLY A 524 55.44 27.28 -30.43
N VAL A 525 54.24 26.85 -30.83
CA VAL A 525 52.99 27.48 -30.35
C VAL A 525 52.57 26.86 -29.02
N VAL A 526 52.56 27.67 -27.97
CA VAL A 526 52.01 27.28 -26.66
C VAL A 526 50.51 27.54 -26.63
N THR A 527 49.73 26.46 -26.50
CA THR A 527 48.29 26.54 -26.25
C THR A 527 48.01 26.20 -24.79
N ASN A 528 47.58 27.20 -24.02
CA ASN A 528 47.06 26.98 -22.67
C ASN A 528 45.61 26.52 -22.76
N LEU A 529 45.31 25.37 -22.15
CA LEU A 529 43.96 24.80 -22.12
C LEU A 529 43.27 25.14 -20.79
N ASP A 530 41.94 25.28 -20.79
CA ASP A 530 41.16 25.81 -19.67
C ASP A 530 41.27 24.97 -18.36
N ASN A 531 41.76 23.73 -18.46
CA ASN A 531 42.02 22.84 -17.32
C ASN A 531 43.39 23.07 -16.65
N GLY A 532 44.26 23.89 -17.22
CA GLY A 532 45.63 24.13 -16.74
C GLY A 532 46.68 23.16 -17.28
N SER A 533 46.35 22.34 -18.28
CA SER A 533 47.32 21.63 -19.13
C SER A 533 47.94 22.59 -20.15
N VAL A 534 49.16 22.30 -20.57
CA VAL A 534 49.89 23.11 -21.57
C VAL A 534 50.27 22.20 -22.73
N GLU A 535 49.92 22.64 -23.94
CA GLU A 535 50.31 21.99 -25.19
C GLU A 535 51.43 22.79 -25.86
N CYS A 536 52.49 22.08 -26.24
CA CYS A 536 53.61 22.56 -27.04
C CYS A 536 53.54 21.86 -28.41
N ALA A 537 53.20 22.61 -29.45
CA ALA A 537 53.18 22.11 -30.82
C ALA A 537 54.43 22.55 -31.58
N SER A 538 54.93 21.64 -32.42
CA SER A 538 55.92 21.95 -33.46
C SER A 538 55.43 23.05 -34.40
N SER A 539 56.36 23.77 -35.06
CA SER A 539 56.02 24.95 -35.88
C SER A 539 55.20 24.63 -37.14
N ASP A 540 55.20 23.38 -37.59
CA ASP A 540 54.32 22.81 -38.62
C ASP A 540 53.02 22.20 -38.06
N GLY A 541 52.96 21.98 -36.73
CA GLY A 541 51.81 21.42 -36.02
C GLY A 541 51.66 19.91 -36.14
N GLU A 542 52.63 19.20 -36.74
CA GLU A 542 52.56 17.76 -36.98
C GLU A 542 52.73 16.95 -35.69
N ILE A 543 53.64 17.37 -34.81
CA ILE A 543 53.78 16.81 -33.46
C ILE A 543 53.29 17.79 -32.42
N LYS A 544 52.43 17.30 -31.53
CA LYS A 544 51.96 18.00 -30.34
C LYS A 544 52.33 17.21 -29.11
N ILE A 545 52.88 17.89 -28.12
CA ILE A 545 53.18 17.32 -26.81
C ILE A 545 52.43 18.11 -25.76
N LYS A 546 51.53 17.43 -25.07
CA LYS A 546 50.67 18.01 -24.05
C LYS A 546 51.07 17.45 -22.70
N LEU A 547 51.37 18.35 -21.75
CA LEU A 547 51.63 18.00 -20.36
C LEU A 547 50.43 18.40 -19.50
N GLU A 548 49.93 17.46 -18.72
CA GLU A 548 48.75 17.66 -17.87
C GLU A 548 49.11 17.85 -16.39
N ARG A 549 48.43 18.79 -15.73
CA ARG A 549 48.70 19.09 -14.32
C ARG A 549 47.96 18.14 -13.38
N VAL A 550 48.68 17.16 -12.85
CA VAL A 550 48.17 16.29 -11.78
C VAL A 550 48.11 17.07 -10.45
N ALA A 551 46.88 17.38 -10.02
CA ALA A 551 46.48 18.11 -8.81
C ALA A 551 46.45 19.65 -8.85
N SER A 552 45.43 20.20 -8.18
CA SER A 552 45.05 21.61 -8.22
C SER A 552 45.39 22.36 -6.94
N ARG A 553 46.12 23.47 -7.09
CA ARG A 553 45.97 24.65 -6.23
C ARG A 553 45.91 25.93 -7.07
N THR A 554 45.15 26.89 -6.55
CA THR A 554 44.95 28.23 -7.12
C THR A 554 45.51 29.28 -6.17
N SER A 555 46.45 30.11 -6.66
CA SER A 555 46.47 31.56 -6.39
C SER A 555 47.70 32.26 -6.98
N GLY A 556 47.45 33.25 -7.83
CA GLY A 556 48.16 34.52 -7.68
C GLY A 556 49.60 34.64 -8.21
N SER A 557 49.97 33.95 -9.28
CA SER A 557 51.08 34.38 -10.15
C SER A 557 50.56 34.67 -11.55
N THR A 558 50.95 35.81 -12.13
CA THR A 558 50.61 36.21 -13.51
C THR A 558 51.71 35.83 -14.51
N ALA A 559 52.72 35.08 -14.07
CA ALA A 559 53.58 34.28 -14.94
C ALA A 559 53.01 32.85 -14.94
N MET A 560 52.54 32.40 -16.11
CA MET A 560 51.94 31.07 -16.30
C MET A 560 53.05 30.06 -16.58
N ALA A 561 53.26 29.13 -15.66
CA ALA A 561 54.21 28.03 -15.81
C ALA A 561 53.55 26.74 -15.33
N LEU A 562 53.77 25.64 -16.06
CA LEU A 562 53.34 24.33 -15.61
C LEU A 562 54.18 23.90 -14.40
N GLN A 563 53.53 23.52 -13.32
CA GLN A 563 54.18 23.14 -12.06
C GLN A 563 54.14 21.62 -11.87
N LEU A 564 55.31 21.03 -11.64
CA LEU A 564 55.52 19.66 -11.21
C LEU A 564 56.02 19.65 -9.76
N VAL A 565 55.91 18.52 -9.06
CA VAL A 565 56.44 18.35 -7.69
C VAL A 565 57.52 17.30 -7.73
N ALA A 566 58.70 17.57 -7.17
CA ALA A 566 59.77 16.57 -7.08
C ALA A 566 59.31 15.38 -6.22
N GLY A 567 59.41 14.17 -6.78
CA GLY A 567 58.87 12.94 -6.18
C GLY A 567 57.37 12.72 -6.41
N GLY A 568 56.72 13.54 -7.24
CA GLY A 568 55.36 13.34 -7.74
C GLY A 568 55.33 12.73 -9.15
N GLN A 569 54.14 12.70 -9.76
CA GLN A 569 53.94 12.17 -11.12
C GLN A 569 53.48 13.27 -12.08
N GLY A 570 53.92 13.17 -13.34
CA GLY A 570 53.42 13.95 -14.47
C GLY A 570 52.78 13.06 -15.52
N VAL A 571 51.98 13.65 -16.41
CA VAL A 571 51.41 12.96 -17.56
C VAL A 571 51.80 13.73 -18.83
N ALA A 572 52.34 13.00 -19.80
CA ALA A 572 52.58 13.49 -21.15
C ALA A 572 51.70 12.72 -22.15
N SER A 573 51.30 13.39 -23.22
CA SER A 573 50.77 12.73 -24.41
C SER A 573 51.40 13.31 -25.67
N GLY A 574 51.62 12.45 -26.66
CA GLY A 574 52.14 12.80 -27.97
C GLY A 574 51.19 12.40 -29.10
N GLU A 575 51.02 13.27 -30.09
CA GLU A 575 50.33 12.97 -31.36
C GLU A 575 51.32 13.12 -32.53
N GLY A 576 51.13 12.37 -33.62
CA GLY A 576 51.88 12.53 -34.88
C GLY A 576 53.19 11.72 -34.99
N PHE A 577 53.40 10.76 -34.11
CA PHE A 577 54.57 9.88 -34.11
C PHE A 577 54.37 8.69 -35.07
N ARG A 578 55.46 8.12 -35.57
CA ARG A 578 55.41 6.94 -36.45
C ARG A 578 54.96 5.70 -35.65
N PRO A 579 53.92 4.98 -36.09
CA PRO A 579 53.51 3.71 -35.47
C PRO A 579 54.65 2.70 -35.34
N PHE A 580 54.60 1.90 -34.29
CA PHE A 580 55.58 0.85 -33.96
C PHE A 580 57.02 1.34 -33.82
N THR A 581 57.19 2.61 -33.43
CA THR A 581 58.48 3.18 -33.02
C THR A 581 58.49 3.52 -31.53
N ARG A 582 59.61 4.01 -31.01
CA ARG A 582 59.72 4.44 -29.60
C ARG A 582 59.77 5.97 -29.50
N ALA A 583 59.10 6.49 -28.49
CA ALA A 583 59.19 7.88 -28.06
C ALA A 583 59.72 7.94 -26.63
N GLU A 584 60.53 8.95 -26.31
CA GLU A 584 61.20 9.10 -25.02
C GLU A 584 60.86 10.44 -24.38
N ILE A 585 60.72 10.43 -23.05
CA ILE A 585 60.43 11.60 -22.23
C ILE A 585 61.60 11.81 -21.28
N TRP A 586 62.19 13.00 -21.34
CA TRP A 586 63.38 13.41 -20.62
C TRP A 586 63.12 14.69 -19.81
N ILE A 587 63.89 14.90 -18.73
CA ILE A 587 63.98 16.21 -18.08
C ILE A 587 65.41 16.75 -18.10
N ALA A 588 65.57 17.96 -18.62
CA ALA A 588 66.83 18.60 -18.91
C ALA A 588 67.24 19.55 -17.77
N SER A 589 67.80 18.98 -16.71
CA SER A 589 68.44 19.73 -15.61
C SER A 589 69.88 19.26 -15.47
N THR A 590 70.01 17.97 -15.16
CA THR A 590 70.91 17.04 -15.84
C THR A 590 70.02 16.11 -16.67
N PRO A 591 70.41 15.71 -17.89
CA PRO A 591 69.68 14.74 -18.70
C PRO A 591 69.29 13.47 -17.94
N THR A 592 67.99 13.33 -17.66
CA THR A 592 67.44 12.16 -16.99
C THR A 592 66.25 11.66 -17.81
N LEU A 593 66.35 10.41 -18.30
CA LEU A 593 65.25 9.72 -18.95
C LEU A 593 64.18 9.43 -17.89
N LEU A 594 62.96 9.89 -18.13
CA LEU A 594 61.81 9.70 -17.26
C LEU A 594 61.00 8.48 -17.68
N LYS A 595 60.83 8.28 -18.99
CA LYS A 595 60.10 7.13 -19.55
C LYS A 595 60.36 6.95 -21.04
N THR A 596 60.44 5.70 -21.48
CA THR A 596 60.31 5.30 -22.90
C THR A 596 58.90 4.74 -23.12
N VAL A 597 58.30 5.05 -24.27
CA VAL A 597 56.93 4.73 -24.64
C VAL A 597 56.95 4.13 -26.04
N GLU A 598 56.31 2.98 -26.22
CA GLU A 598 56.12 2.41 -27.56
C GLU A 598 54.90 3.06 -28.22
N VAL A 599 55.07 3.51 -29.45
CA VAL A 599 54.03 4.25 -30.20
C VAL A 599 53.10 3.21 -30.84
N PRO A 600 51.82 3.14 -30.43
CA PRO A 600 50.89 2.15 -30.98
C PRO A 600 50.55 2.44 -32.45
N ALA A 601 49.82 1.51 -33.07
CA ALA A 601 49.35 1.58 -34.47
C ALA A 601 48.74 2.94 -34.88
N SER A 602 48.13 3.66 -33.93
CA SER A 602 47.49 4.97 -34.13
C SER A 602 48.43 6.17 -34.24
N GLY A 603 49.73 6.01 -33.96
CA GLY A 603 50.71 7.11 -33.98
C GLY A 603 50.57 8.14 -32.85
N SER A 604 49.73 7.87 -31.84
CA SER A 604 49.48 8.74 -30.70
C SER A 604 49.52 7.97 -29.39
N TRP A 605 50.08 8.56 -28.34
CA TRP A 605 50.37 7.89 -27.06
C TRP A 605 50.10 8.80 -25.85
N VAL A 606 49.83 8.18 -24.70
CA VAL A 606 49.69 8.86 -23.39
C VAL A 606 50.49 8.08 -22.35
N ALA A 607 51.30 8.78 -21.55
CA ALA A 607 52.20 8.16 -20.58
C ALA A 607 52.31 8.96 -19.28
N VAL A 608 52.04 8.28 -18.16
CA VAL A 608 52.39 8.76 -16.82
C VAL A 608 53.86 8.48 -16.54
N PHE A 609 54.59 9.47 -16.02
CA PHE A 609 56.00 9.40 -15.66
C PHE A 609 56.25 9.95 -14.25
N ASP A 610 57.25 9.42 -13.56
CA ASP A 610 57.65 9.88 -12.23
C ASP A 610 58.67 11.03 -12.33
N VAL A 611 58.52 12.05 -11.49
CA VAL A 611 59.46 13.18 -11.40
C VAL A 611 60.50 12.87 -10.31
N PRO A 612 61.80 12.78 -10.62
CA PRO A 612 62.84 12.46 -9.64
C PRO A 612 62.76 13.30 -8.36
N ALA A 613 62.81 12.63 -7.20
CA ALA A 613 62.61 13.26 -5.88
C ALA A 613 63.80 14.10 -5.41
N ASP A 614 64.95 13.97 -6.08
CA ASP A 614 66.20 14.67 -5.82
C ASP A 614 66.44 15.88 -6.76
N LEU A 615 65.52 16.17 -7.70
CA LEU A 615 65.54 17.40 -8.49
C LEU A 615 65.52 18.64 -7.59
N GLU A 616 66.50 19.52 -7.75
CA GLU A 616 66.53 20.81 -7.03
C GLU A 616 65.32 21.67 -7.43
N PRO A 617 64.51 22.18 -6.49
CA PRO A 617 63.34 22.99 -6.83
C PRO A 617 63.69 24.26 -7.61
N GLY A 618 63.17 24.41 -8.83
CA GLY A 618 63.56 25.46 -9.76
C GLY A 618 62.85 25.41 -11.11
N ASN A 619 63.47 26.04 -12.12
CA ASN A 619 63.03 25.96 -13.52
C ASN A 619 63.78 24.81 -14.21
N HIS A 620 63.05 24.02 -14.98
CA HIS A 620 63.56 22.85 -15.72
C HIS A 620 62.89 22.81 -17.10
N THR A 621 63.36 21.95 -17.99
CA THR A 621 62.73 21.73 -19.29
C THR A 621 62.39 20.25 -19.44
N VAL A 622 61.15 19.93 -19.80
CA VAL A 622 60.78 18.57 -20.21
C VAL A 622 60.91 18.51 -21.73
N GLN A 623 61.63 17.52 -22.21
CA GLN A 623 61.82 17.21 -23.64
C GLN A 623 61.11 15.89 -23.89
N ALA A 624 60.33 15.79 -24.96
CA ALA A 624 59.86 14.50 -25.45
C ALA A 624 60.15 14.39 -26.95
N GLU A 625 60.69 13.24 -27.34
CA GLU A 625 61.32 13.03 -28.64
C GLU A 625 61.03 11.66 -29.23
N GLY A 626 61.07 11.55 -30.56
CA GLY A 626 60.81 10.32 -31.29
C GLY A 626 60.76 10.56 -32.80
N LEU A 627 60.36 9.54 -33.55
CA LEU A 627 60.19 9.64 -34.99
C LEU A 627 58.80 10.18 -35.34
N GLY A 628 58.74 11.24 -36.15
CA GLY A 628 57.50 11.63 -36.83
C GLY A 628 57.10 10.61 -37.89
N VAL A 629 55.84 10.62 -38.32
CA VAL A 629 55.34 9.76 -39.43
C VAL A 629 56.12 9.91 -40.73
N ASP A 630 56.82 11.04 -40.92
CA ASP A 630 57.71 11.33 -42.03
C ASP A 630 59.12 10.70 -41.91
N GLY A 631 59.38 9.98 -40.82
CA GLY A 631 60.66 9.34 -40.53
C GLY A 631 61.75 10.28 -40.02
N GLN A 632 61.44 11.54 -39.71
CA GLN A 632 62.42 12.48 -39.14
C GLN A 632 62.40 12.44 -37.61
N LEU A 633 63.57 12.56 -36.99
CA LEU A 633 63.68 12.66 -35.54
C LEU A 633 63.21 14.07 -35.13
N ARG A 634 62.22 14.12 -34.25
CA ARG A 634 61.58 15.36 -33.80
C ARG A 634 61.48 15.35 -32.28
N ALA A 635 61.76 16.49 -31.66
CA ALA A 635 61.61 16.70 -30.22
C ALA A 635 60.83 17.98 -29.96
N ALA A 636 60.04 18.02 -28.88
CA ALA A 636 59.45 19.25 -28.38
C ALA A 636 59.82 19.49 -26.91
N ASN A 637 60.23 20.72 -26.63
CA ASN A 637 60.79 21.15 -25.36
C ASN A 637 59.88 22.18 -24.71
N LEU A 638 59.52 21.96 -23.45
CA LEU A 638 58.61 22.83 -22.70
C LEU A 638 59.21 23.21 -21.33
N GLY A 639 59.27 24.51 -21.04
CA GLY A 639 59.75 25.04 -19.76
C GLY A 639 58.75 24.80 -18.62
N VAL A 640 59.16 24.06 -17.59
CA VAL A 640 58.37 23.70 -16.39
C VAL A 640 59.03 24.21 -15.11
N VAL A 641 58.27 24.25 -14.01
CA VAL A 641 58.78 24.58 -12.67
C VAL A 641 58.60 23.36 -11.77
N VAL A 642 59.65 22.88 -11.12
CA VAL A 642 59.59 21.80 -10.13
C VAL A 642 59.58 22.42 -8.74
N GLU A 643 58.55 22.15 -7.95
CA GLU A 643 58.45 22.56 -6.55
C GLU A 643 58.94 21.48 -5.58
N ALA A 644 59.38 21.91 -4.39
CA ALA A 644 59.79 21.01 -3.33
C ALA A 644 58.60 20.17 -2.81
N PRO A 645 58.79 18.89 -2.47
CA PRO A 645 57.73 18.09 -1.86
C PRO A 645 57.30 18.70 -0.52
N PRO A 646 55.99 18.72 -0.20
CA PRO A 646 55.47 19.37 0.99
C PRO A 646 56.01 18.70 2.27
N THR A 647 56.77 19.46 3.07
CA THR A 647 57.40 18.93 4.28
C THR A 647 56.33 18.51 5.32
N PRO A 648 56.34 17.26 5.83
CA PRO A 648 55.32 16.80 6.76
C PRO A 648 55.39 17.53 8.10
N THR A 649 54.29 18.17 8.50
CA THR A 649 54.19 18.89 9.78
C THR A 649 54.04 17.90 10.94
N THR A 650 55.09 17.74 11.73
CA THR A 650 55.06 16.86 12.92
C THR A 650 54.29 17.52 14.06
N THR A 651 53.18 16.92 14.50
CA THR A 651 52.55 17.26 15.80
C THR A 651 52.25 15.97 16.59
N THR A 652 52.95 15.82 17.71
CA THR A 652 52.80 14.74 18.70
C THR A 652 51.50 14.83 19.48
N THR A 653 50.89 13.71 19.89
CA THR A 653 50.16 13.59 21.19
C THR A 653 50.16 12.14 21.73
N THR A 654 50.27 12.09 23.05
CA THR A 654 50.59 11.04 24.03
C THR A 654 49.59 9.87 24.23
N THR A 655 50.12 8.77 24.77
CA THR A 655 49.49 7.49 25.22
C THR A 655 48.59 7.55 26.48
N ALA A 656 47.52 6.73 26.53
CA ALA A 656 47.00 5.99 27.71
C ALA A 656 45.96 4.91 27.25
N THR A 657 46.19 3.58 27.35
CA THR A 657 46.04 2.68 28.54
C THR A 657 44.57 2.54 29.00
N GLN A 658 43.76 1.60 28.46
CA GLN A 658 43.54 0.18 28.89
C GLN A 658 42.43 0.00 29.96
N THR A 659 41.74 -1.17 29.97
CA THR A 659 41.03 -1.87 31.10
C THR A 659 39.49 -1.94 30.95
N THR A 660 38.70 -3.04 31.10
CA THR A 660 38.84 -4.53 31.11
C THR A 660 37.40 -5.17 31.16
N VAL A 661 37.03 -6.21 30.39
CA VAL A 661 36.88 -7.68 30.74
C VAL A 661 35.46 -8.23 31.03
N SER A 662 35.07 -9.29 30.27
CA SER A 662 34.12 -10.43 30.51
C SER A 662 32.67 -10.16 31.03
N ASN A 663 31.65 -11.04 30.96
CA ASN A 663 31.43 -12.45 30.51
C ASN A 663 29.91 -12.66 30.22
N GLY A 664 29.38 -13.67 29.51
CA GLY A 664 29.96 -14.74 28.67
C GLY A 664 29.32 -16.14 28.83
N GLY A 665 28.29 -16.51 28.02
CA GLY A 665 27.86 -17.92 27.80
C GLY A 665 26.35 -18.27 27.74
N SER A 666 25.96 -18.99 26.67
CA SER A 666 24.94 -20.08 26.58
C SER A 666 23.42 -19.82 26.69
N GLY A 667 22.66 -20.26 25.66
CA GLY A 667 21.23 -20.63 25.77
C GLY A 667 20.37 -20.49 24.50
N THR A 668 19.84 -21.61 23.98
CA THR A 668 18.78 -21.74 22.94
C THR A 668 17.60 -22.54 23.52
N PRO A 669 16.40 -22.67 22.89
CA PRO A 669 15.72 -21.88 21.83
C PRO A 669 14.25 -21.50 22.17
N SER A 670 13.50 -21.02 21.16
CA SER A 670 12.02 -21.12 20.95
C SER A 670 11.02 -20.09 21.53
N ALA A 671 9.95 -19.91 20.73
CA ALA A 671 8.59 -19.42 21.00
C ALA A 671 8.21 -17.93 20.75
N LEU A 672 7.20 -17.77 19.87
CA LEU A 672 6.18 -16.70 19.79
C LEU A 672 5.31 -16.66 21.09
N PRO A 673 4.32 -15.76 21.29
CA PRO A 673 3.76 -14.71 20.41
C PRO A 673 3.58 -13.32 21.11
N ALA A 674 2.94 -12.33 20.43
CA ALA A 674 1.79 -11.55 20.95
C ALA A 674 1.43 -10.31 20.09
N LEU A 675 0.15 -10.19 19.70
CA LEU A 675 -0.55 -8.92 19.44
C LEU A 675 -1.03 -8.31 20.79
N PRO A 676 -1.37 -7.01 20.86
CA PRO A 676 -2.77 -6.58 20.66
C PRO A 676 -2.90 -5.24 19.88
N SER A 677 -3.94 -5.03 19.06
CA SER A 677 -5.22 -4.29 19.33
C SER A 677 -5.04 -2.77 19.62
N THR A 678 -5.93 -1.82 19.28
CA THR A 678 -7.25 -1.68 18.61
C THR A 678 -7.23 -0.33 17.83
N GLY A 679 -8.17 0.13 16.99
CA GLY A 679 -9.45 -0.38 16.47
C GLY A 679 -10.35 0.80 16.03
N PHE A 680 -11.32 0.53 15.13
CA PHE A 680 -12.50 1.35 14.76
C PHE A 680 -12.38 2.75 14.10
N GLY A 681 -13.31 3.04 13.16
CA GLY A 681 -13.62 4.40 12.66
C GLY A 681 -14.07 4.48 11.19
N GLU A 682 -15.37 4.40 10.92
CA GLU A 682 -15.97 4.21 9.58
C GLU A 682 -16.10 5.46 8.65
N ARG A 683 -16.08 5.14 7.34
CA ARG A 683 -16.81 5.66 6.15
C ARG A 683 -17.32 7.14 6.01
N ALA A 684 -16.90 7.73 4.87
CA ALA A 684 -17.68 8.56 3.90
C ALA A 684 -18.06 10.05 4.24
N PRO A 685 -18.49 10.91 3.27
CA PRO A 685 -18.16 11.04 1.83
C PRO A 685 -17.88 12.50 1.32
N LEU A 686 -17.47 12.62 0.04
CA LEU A 686 -17.63 13.74 -0.94
C LEU A 686 -17.17 15.22 -0.69
N ALA A 687 -16.62 15.79 -1.78
CA ALA A 687 -16.77 17.18 -2.29
C ALA A 687 -15.70 18.30 -2.03
N VAL A 688 -15.00 18.67 -3.12
CA VAL A 688 -14.73 20.02 -3.70
C VAL A 688 -14.31 21.22 -2.80
N VAL A 689 -13.15 21.83 -3.12
CA VAL A 689 -12.84 23.31 -3.26
C VAL A 689 -11.29 23.48 -3.19
N MET A 690 -10.55 23.83 -4.25
CA MET A 690 -10.38 25.10 -5.01
C MET A 690 -9.29 26.08 -4.49
N MET A 691 -8.54 26.67 -5.46
CA MET A 691 -7.48 27.70 -5.37
C MET A 691 -6.09 27.30 -4.78
N GLY A 692 -4.94 27.68 -5.36
CA GLY A 692 -4.67 28.28 -6.68
C GLY A 692 -3.55 29.34 -6.71
N LEU A 693 -2.61 29.23 -7.65
CA LEU A 693 -1.62 30.23 -8.12
C LEU A 693 -1.02 29.68 -9.44
N ALA A 694 -1.40 30.11 -10.65
CA ALA A 694 -1.05 31.35 -11.36
C ALA A 694 0.46 31.45 -11.72
N LEU A 695 0.91 31.76 -12.96
CA LEU A 695 0.25 32.24 -14.18
C LEU A 695 1.18 32.10 -15.44
N ALA A 696 0.61 32.31 -16.66
CA ALA A 696 1.26 32.75 -17.93
C ALA A 696 1.96 31.69 -18.81
N LEU A 697 1.78 31.59 -20.15
CA LEU A 697 0.99 32.32 -21.18
C LEU A 697 0.22 31.29 -22.08
N TYR A 698 -1.00 31.48 -22.62
CA TYR A 698 -1.48 32.45 -23.65
C TYR A 698 -0.73 32.34 -25.01
N LEU A 699 -1.32 32.06 -26.20
CA LEU A 699 -2.66 31.58 -26.64
C LEU A 699 -2.57 31.23 -28.18
N TYR A 700 -3.69 30.82 -28.79
CA TYR A 700 -3.92 30.42 -30.22
C TYR A 700 -3.34 29.04 -30.61
N GLY A 701 -4.09 28.08 -31.19
CA GLY A 701 -5.40 28.10 -31.86
C GLY A 701 -5.23 28.18 -33.39
N TYR A 702 -5.97 27.46 -34.26
CA TYR A 702 -7.25 26.74 -34.10
C TYR A 702 -7.50 25.89 -35.38
N SER A 703 -8.06 24.66 -35.31
CA SER A 703 -8.85 23.96 -36.38
C SER A 703 -8.22 23.70 -37.79
N SER A 704 -8.63 22.76 -38.66
CA SER A 704 -9.52 21.57 -38.62
C SER A 704 -9.53 20.82 -39.98
N TRP A 705 -10.00 19.57 -39.98
CA TRP A 705 -10.86 18.93 -41.03
C TRP A 705 -10.27 18.12 -42.24
N MET A 706 -10.48 16.80 -42.15
CA MET A 706 -10.96 15.82 -43.16
C MET A 706 -10.17 15.39 -44.42
N ALA A 707 -9.81 14.09 -44.42
CA ALA A 707 -10.31 13.00 -45.29
C ALA A 707 -9.87 11.66 -44.64
N ASP A 708 -10.67 10.67 -44.22
CA ASP A 708 -11.87 9.94 -44.70
C ASP A 708 -11.60 8.68 -45.57
N ARG A 709 -11.62 7.50 -44.89
CA ARG A 709 -11.86 6.10 -45.36
C ARG A 709 -10.79 5.41 -46.24
N ARG A 710 -10.43 4.14 -45.99
CA ARG A 710 -11.32 2.95 -45.82
C ARG A 710 -10.72 1.82 -44.94
N LYS A 711 -11.57 1.24 -44.08
CA LYS A 711 -11.89 -0.19 -43.78
C LYS A 711 -10.74 -1.23 -43.67
N MET A 712 -10.54 -1.99 -42.59
CA MET A 712 -11.40 -2.81 -41.68
C MET A 712 -11.58 -4.30 -42.07
N ALA A 713 -10.99 -5.20 -41.27
CA ALA A 713 -11.46 -6.50 -40.73
C ALA A 713 -10.35 -7.01 -39.76
N LYS A 714 -10.62 -7.38 -38.48
CA LYS A 714 -10.84 -8.76 -37.95
C LYS A 714 -9.77 -9.76 -38.43
N VAL A 715 -9.05 -10.52 -37.60
CA VAL A 715 -9.31 -11.22 -36.31
C VAL A 715 -8.03 -11.06 -35.44
N ALA A 716 -7.99 -10.79 -34.12
CA ALA A 716 -8.63 -11.40 -32.95
C ALA A 716 -8.08 -12.79 -32.57
N ALA A 717 -6.79 -12.83 -32.23
CA ALA A 717 -6.32 -13.33 -30.94
C ALA A 717 -5.66 -12.12 -30.25
#